data_AF-A0A915AH38-F1
#
_entry.id   AF-A0A915AH38-F1
#
_cell.length_a   1.000
_cell.length_b   1.000
_cell.length_c   1.000
_cell.angle_alpha   90.00
_cell.angle_beta   90.00
_cell.angle_gamma   90.00
#
_symmetry.space_group_name_H-M   'P 1'
#
loop_
_entity.id
_entity.type
_entity.pdbx_description
1 polymer ?
#
loop_
_entity_poly.entity_id
_entity_poly.type
_entity_poly.pdbx_seq_one_letter_code
_entity_poly.pdbx_strand_id
1 'polypeptide(L)'
;EQMGNWMVRVLHHTVRCLFVASVSFAQLEQSQNVQGIQSAEYARAAYGPYNPYYPEKPNLVEYGADVGDMEISNNQQANGMTIRLYQYFPFYSGKYNYTMISTNGYIGFAHFSDSAHDLRVGTDTDWPRESDPALIAPYLCKQRVDANTLTSSKVFYRLEMRSHSALSSAVSPTRGQCRGKLPYVQCNMQSDLFLDRMQRMLQEGVAGASVFRAEAALVVTWENLRPNIGRERTYSTYQLVWLTDALGTLSYTIINYDKLGYDAADLNGNTVTGRCQAVFNGGNHTGSVLVDLSVTTKERPSSLADRSSVPHVVRGRYLHRVDDIVRPAGCSNKTGGTFPLNIYPNIVNMLGQMTVDVNGMCLDPSTTYVLMIEQRETAPCDVLNAAVARCRLPKILDWGTKTVYLQPQSGLASDEKAYIGYIYFVPPTIDPMRLDIGNIHDWFRNPVKDDKEIVWYPRNFTSPQRGDRTMDVNNPSLYQITLGLYVIGYKEARDDAIKKFKPVHRVLARLSSHQNMGDEAYRWSPQKAKISIQQVEEWYMNEWERENELFTYRFGYLKLSPIPSDVGADASNQRFITELPTGLISSPVSLHWLWTARHSSFTGASASDIEQRKLFVKRKATEMCQSWFNEDGALPNFIRETETNSSCPCKEEQARLDIGRFMPHPRCSQIFRDVTCTETLGSRNCYMSAQNVQGAHYDSNLPAVHESSYSTHYGQVCCYDEQGYLMQTSYQPVIKIDESTPYSPGFPMRAYEFGTNPYQGMFEVPGLSAFHHDMMPYYLCCKYSDFRCQMFYWRRPSSACQQYEPPAIGTLMGAGIMTTLQKQKLIFNDPGIYNLLYAERTSFTPEVRIQVVTTLNNLSWSSPLMRPF
;
A
#
# COMPACT_ATOMS: atom_id res chain seq x y z
N GLU A 1 -30.31 59.56 -24.52
CA GLU A 1 -30.25 60.45 -23.35
C GLU A 1 -30.58 59.66 -22.09
N GLN A 2 -29.88 59.95 -20.98
CA GLN A 2 -30.10 59.47 -19.62
C GLN A 2 -30.18 57.93 -19.38
N MET A 3 -29.03 57.26 -19.43
CA MET A 3 -28.62 56.22 -18.44
C MET A 3 -27.19 55.68 -18.66
N GLY A 4 -26.27 56.54 -19.12
CA GLY A 4 -24.86 56.20 -19.39
C GLY A 4 -23.84 56.96 -18.54
N ASN A 5 -24.26 57.59 -17.43
CA ASN A 5 -23.44 58.58 -16.72
C ASN A 5 -23.26 58.35 -15.21
N TRP A 6 -23.44 57.12 -14.73
CA TRP A 6 -23.19 56.75 -13.33
C TRP A 6 -21.97 55.83 -13.08
N MET A 7 -21.23 55.43 -14.14
CA MET A 7 -19.98 54.65 -14.01
C MET A 7 -18.69 55.45 -14.30
N VAL A 8 -18.77 56.76 -14.55
CA VAL A 8 -17.59 57.60 -14.90
C VAL A 8 -17.17 58.54 -13.75
N ARG A 9 -17.85 58.52 -12.60
CA ARG A 9 -17.52 59.40 -11.45
C ARG A 9 -16.97 58.73 -10.18
N VAL A 10 -16.77 57.41 -10.18
CA VAL A 10 -16.03 56.72 -9.09
C VAL A 10 -14.58 56.41 -9.50
N LEU A 11 -14.20 56.66 -10.76
CA LEU A 11 -12.85 56.45 -11.30
C LEU A 11 -11.95 57.70 -11.30
N HIS A 12 -12.29 58.74 -10.52
CA HIS A 12 -11.55 60.01 -10.51
C HIS A 12 -10.98 60.44 -9.14
N HIS A 13 -10.98 59.55 -8.12
CA HIS A 13 -10.33 59.84 -6.84
C HIS A 13 -9.29 58.82 -6.35
N THR A 14 -8.89 57.86 -7.18
CA THR A 14 -7.86 56.85 -6.82
C THR A 14 -6.70 56.74 -7.83
N VAL A 15 -6.51 57.75 -8.69
CA VAL A 15 -5.41 57.80 -9.70
C VAL A 15 -4.44 58.94 -9.43
N ARG A 16 -4.07 59.18 -8.16
CA ARG A 16 -3.07 60.21 -7.81
C ARG A 16 -2.04 59.81 -6.76
N CYS A 17 -1.69 58.53 -6.68
CA CYS A 17 -0.57 58.04 -5.84
C CYS A 17 0.35 57.02 -6.53
N LEU A 18 0.28 56.83 -7.85
CA LEU A 18 1.18 55.93 -8.57
C LEU A 18 1.65 56.63 -9.85
N PHE A 19 2.84 57.23 -9.81
CA PHE A 19 3.86 57.27 -10.87
C PHE A 19 4.94 58.30 -10.52
N VAL A 20 5.90 57.92 -9.67
CA VAL A 20 7.31 58.34 -9.80
C VAL A 20 8.15 57.12 -9.41
N ALA A 21 8.55 56.32 -10.40
CA ALA A 21 9.61 55.35 -10.24
C ALA A 21 10.55 55.52 -11.44
N SER A 22 11.56 56.33 -11.21
CA SER A 22 12.74 56.53 -12.03
C SER A 22 13.53 55.24 -12.16
N VAL A 23 13.94 54.96 -13.39
CA VAL A 23 15.00 54.03 -13.76
C VAL A 23 16.23 54.28 -12.88
N SER A 24 16.67 53.26 -12.16
CA SER A 24 17.99 53.22 -11.51
C SER A 24 18.44 51.76 -11.44
N PHE A 25 19.54 51.48 -12.12
CA PHE A 25 20.32 50.25 -11.97
C PHE A 25 20.72 50.12 -10.50
N ALA A 26 20.20 49.10 -9.80
CA ALA A 26 20.68 48.72 -8.48
C ALA A 26 21.57 47.49 -8.64
N GLN A 27 22.84 47.68 -8.29
CA GLN A 27 23.85 46.65 -8.14
C GLN A 27 23.33 45.53 -7.22
N LEU A 28 23.67 44.29 -7.58
CA LEU A 28 23.68 43.14 -6.68
C LEU A 28 24.65 43.44 -5.53
N GLU A 29 24.16 44.04 -4.46
CA GLU A 29 24.84 44.03 -3.16
C GLU A 29 24.52 42.71 -2.45
N GLN A 30 25.59 42.03 -2.07
CA GLN A 30 25.58 40.83 -1.25
C GLN A 30 24.80 41.09 0.04
N SER A 31 23.61 40.52 0.17
CA SER A 31 22.97 40.37 1.47
C SER A 31 23.73 39.32 2.28
N GLN A 32 24.74 39.82 2.98
CA GLN A 32 25.24 39.24 4.22
C GLN A 32 24.06 39.15 5.21
N ASN A 33 23.41 37.99 5.27
CA ASN A 33 22.81 37.43 6.48
C ASN A 33 22.25 36.03 6.19
N VAL A 34 23.17 35.08 6.01
CA VAL A 34 22.90 33.65 6.21
C VAL A 34 23.84 33.19 7.33
N GLN A 35 23.54 33.61 8.55
CA GLN A 35 24.09 33.04 9.79
C GLN A 35 22.98 32.61 10.76
N GLY A 36 21.83 32.21 10.22
CA GLY A 36 20.77 31.55 10.98
C GLY A 36 20.61 30.11 10.52
N ILE A 37 20.93 29.16 11.40
CA ILE A 37 20.72 27.70 11.28
C ILE A 37 21.74 26.97 10.38
N GLN A 38 23.02 27.11 10.68
CA GLN A 38 24.08 26.12 10.37
C GLN A 38 24.57 25.42 11.64
N SER A 39 23.66 24.94 12.47
CA SER A 39 24.00 24.19 13.67
C SER A 39 23.54 22.74 13.54
N ALA A 40 24.44 21.90 13.03
CA ALA A 40 24.38 20.44 13.23
C ALA A 40 24.33 20.04 14.73
N GLU A 41 24.52 21.01 15.64
CA GLU A 41 24.37 20.84 17.09
C GLU A 41 22.90 20.79 17.57
N TYR A 42 21.92 21.37 16.85
CA TYR A 42 20.53 21.36 17.33
C TYR A 42 19.88 19.97 17.26
N ALA A 43 20.30 19.11 16.32
CA ALA A 43 19.85 17.72 16.28
C ALA A 43 20.54 16.84 17.35
N ARG A 44 21.73 17.22 17.83
CA ARG A 44 22.45 16.45 18.88
C ARG A 44 21.87 16.66 20.27
N ALA A 45 21.44 17.87 20.59
CA ALA A 45 20.97 18.21 21.94
C ALA A 45 19.58 17.61 22.28
N ALA A 46 18.70 17.43 21.28
CA ALA A 46 17.36 16.89 21.50
C ALA A 46 17.37 15.38 21.82
N TYR A 47 18.39 14.65 21.38
CA TYR A 47 18.42 13.18 21.40
C TYR A 47 19.37 12.53 22.43
N GLY A 48 19.65 13.18 23.58
CA GLY A 48 20.15 12.50 24.80
C GLY A 48 21.55 11.85 24.69
N PRO A 49 22.12 11.38 25.81
CA PRO A 49 23.49 10.86 25.81
C PRO A 49 23.57 9.42 25.28
N TYR A 50 24.45 9.25 24.29
CA TYR A 50 25.25 8.07 23.92
C TYR A 50 24.69 6.65 24.18
N ASN A 51 24.46 5.89 23.11
CA ASN A 51 24.28 4.44 23.17
C ASN A 51 25.66 3.74 23.29
N PRO A 52 25.94 3.00 24.37
CA PRO A 52 27.23 2.35 24.61
C PRO A 52 27.61 1.27 23.58
N TYR A 53 26.70 0.86 22.68
CA TYR A 53 27.00 -0.07 21.59
C TYR A 53 27.67 0.55 20.36
N TYR A 54 27.75 1.88 20.27
CA TYR A 54 28.44 2.58 19.20
C TYR A 54 29.66 3.33 19.76
N PRO A 55 30.78 2.63 20.05
CA PRO A 55 32.06 3.28 20.32
C PRO A 55 32.37 4.27 19.20
N GLU A 56 32.82 5.47 19.55
CA GLU A 56 33.34 6.46 18.61
C GLU A 56 34.22 5.80 17.52
N LYS A 57 33.69 5.61 16.29
CA LYS A 57 34.39 5.39 14.99
C LYS A 57 33.43 4.81 13.91
N PRO A 58 33.84 4.81 12.63
CA PRO A 58 33.54 5.77 11.55
C PRO A 58 32.12 5.63 10.96
N ASN A 59 31.72 6.48 10.01
CA ASN A 59 30.42 6.35 9.30
C ASN A 59 30.24 4.98 8.57
N LEU A 60 31.36 4.32 8.27
CA LEU A 60 31.44 3.08 7.51
C LEU A 60 31.25 1.85 8.40
N VAL A 61 30.64 0.80 7.83
CA VAL A 61 30.57 -0.53 8.43
C VAL A 61 31.92 -1.24 8.28
N GLU A 62 32.26 -2.15 9.19
CA GLU A 62 33.52 -2.92 9.20
C GLU A 62 33.88 -3.50 7.82
N TYR A 63 35.10 -3.21 7.35
CA TYR A 63 35.63 -3.60 6.04
C TYR A 63 37.14 -3.88 6.13
N GLY A 64 37.70 -4.55 5.12
CA GLY A 64 39.11 -4.92 5.01
C GLY A 64 39.40 -6.42 5.12
N ALA A 65 40.66 -6.80 4.96
CA ALA A 65 41.09 -8.21 4.97
C ALA A 65 40.78 -8.90 6.32
N ASP A 66 40.86 -8.17 7.43
CA ASP A 66 40.59 -8.70 8.77
C ASP A 66 39.16 -9.18 8.94
N VAL A 67 38.21 -8.64 8.17
CA VAL A 67 36.79 -9.03 8.18
C VAL A 67 36.42 -10.03 7.08
N GLY A 68 37.39 -10.46 6.28
CA GLY A 68 37.22 -11.44 5.21
C GLY A 68 36.84 -10.83 3.86
N ASP A 69 37.07 -9.53 3.66
CA ASP A 69 36.86 -8.89 2.36
C ASP A 69 37.94 -9.32 1.36
N MET A 70 37.51 -9.50 0.11
CA MET A 70 38.42 -9.59 -1.03
C MET A 70 38.73 -8.18 -1.54
N GLU A 71 39.92 -7.99 -2.11
CA GLU A 71 40.36 -6.71 -2.61
C GLU A 71 40.50 -6.67 -4.14
N ILE A 72 40.17 -5.52 -4.72
CA ILE A 72 40.47 -5.15 -6.10
C ILE A 72 41.49 -4.01 -6.01
N SER A 73 42.73 -4.31 -6.37
CA SER A 73 43.88 -3.39 -6.29
C SER A 73 44.33 -2.86 -7.65
N ASN A 74 43.82 -3.40 -8.74
CA ASN A 74 44.11 -2.95 -10.09
C ASN A 74 42.98 -2.07 -10.65
N ASN A 75 43.35 -1.11 -11.50
CA ASN A 75 42.38 -0.34 -12.28
C ASN A 75 41.79 -1.26 -13.35
N GLN A 76 40.59 -1.77 -13.08
CA GLN A 76 39.87 -2.68 -13.97
C GLN A 76 39.42 -1.94 -15.25
N GLN A 77 39.18 -2.70 -16.34
CA GLN A 77 38.56 -2.18 -17.56
C GLN A 77 37.16 -1.62 -17.27
N ALA A 78 36.62 -0.79 -18.17
CA ALA A 78 35.40 0.02 -18.00
C ALA A 78 34.21 -0.67 -17.32
N ASN A 79 34.06 -1.99 -17.51
CA ASN A 79 32.94 -2.82 -17.08
C ASN A 79 33.10 -3.49 -15.70
N GLY A 80 34.22 -3.30 -15.00
CA GLY A 80 34.44 -3.83 -13.64
C GLY A 80 34.63 -5.36 -13.54
N MET A 81 34.77 -5.86 -12.32
CA MET A 81 34.95 -7.29 -12.01
C MET A 81 33.60 -7.95 -11.70
N THR A 82 33.25 -9.02 -12.43
CA THR A 82 32.01 -9.77 -12.19
C THR A 82 32.15 -10.71 -10.99
N ILE A 83 31.16 -10.68 -10.09
CA ILE A 83 31.02 -11.61 -8.96
C ILE A 83 29.63 -12.24 -8.95
N ARG A 84 29.52 -13.43 -8.35
CA ARG A 84 28.25 -14.16 -8.16
C ARG A 84 27.64 -13.86 -6.79
N LEU A 85 26.34 -13.60 -6.74
CA LEU A 85 25.61 -13.21 -5.51
C LEU A 85 24.96 -14.38 -4.75
N TYR A 86 24.90 -15.60 -5.33
CA TYR A 86 24.35 -16.84 -4.72
C TYR A 86 22.91 -16.76 -4.17
N GLN A 87 22.25 -15.61 -4.25
CA GLN A 87 20.87 -15.27 -3.93
C GLN A 87 20.41 -14.20 -4.94
N TYR A 88 19.10 -14.06 -5.15
CA TYR A 88 18.55 -12.99 -5.97
C TYR A 88 18.48 -11.69 -5.18
N PHE A 89 19.06 -10.62 -5.72
CA PHE A 89 18.90 -9.27 -5.21
C PHE A 89 18.01 -8.48 -6.17
N PRO A 90 16.80 -8.08 -5.73
CA PRO A 90 15.91 -7.21 -6.51
C PRO A 90 16.49 -5.81 -6.74
N PHE A 91 16.38 -5.30 -7.97
CA PHE A 91 16.68 -3.92 -8.32
C PHE A 91 15.86 -3.49 -9.55
N TYR A 92 15.07 -2.41 -9.47
CA TYR A 92 14.18 -1.97 -10.56
C TYR A 92 13.29 -3.10 -11.12
N SER A 93 12.65 -3.87 -10.23
CA SER A 93 11.86 -5.08 -10.53
C SER A 93 12.64 -6.25 -11.18
N GLY A 94 13.90 -6.05 -11.54
CA GLY A 94 14.81 -7.11 -12.00
C GLY A 94 15.36 -7.92 -10.83
N LYS A 95 15.61 -9.22 -11.03
CA LYS A 95 16.23 -10.10 -10.02
C LYS A 95 17.63 -10.50 -10.47
N TYR A 96 18.65 -9.96 -9.80
CA TYR A 96 20.04 -10.17 -10.18
C TYR A 96 20.71 -11.21 -9.28
N ASN A 97 21.43 -12.16 -9.89
CA ASN A 97 22.24 -13.18 -9.20
C ASN A 97 23.75 -13.00 -9.41
N TYR A 98 24.14 -11.91 -10.07
CA TYR A 98 25.52 -11.46 -10.28
C TYR A 98 25.57 -9.93 -10.21
N THR A 99 26.77 -9.38 -10.05
CA THR A 99 27.01 -7.95 -10.22
C THR A 99 28.45 -7.70 -10.68
N MET A 100 28.69 -6.56 -11.31
CA MET A 100 30.01 -6.10 -11.75
C MET A 100 30.47 -4.93 -10.88
N ILE A 101 31.55 -5.11 -10.12
CA ILE A 101 32.11 -4.07 -9.25
C ILE A 101 33.14 -3.27 -10.03
N SER A 102 32.88 -1.97 -10.23
CA SER A 102 33.78 -1.07 -10.95
C SER A 102 34.60 -0.19 -10.03
N THR A 103 35.85 0.08 -10.40
CA THR A 103 36.65 1.12 -9.74
C THR A 103 36.07 2.51 -9.97
N ASN A 104 35.17 2.71 -10.94
CA ASN A 104 34.45 3.97 -11.19
C ASN A 104 33.25 4.23 -10.25
N GLY A 105 33.14 3.48 -9.15
CA GLY A 105 32.25 3.84 -8.04
C GLY A 105 30.81 3.39 -8.22
N TYR A 106 30.63 2.30 -8.96
CA TYR A 106 29.34 1.69 -9.20
C TYR A 106 29.42 0.16 -9.16
N ILE A 107 28.28 -0.46 -8.87
CA ILE A 107 28.02 -1.85 -9.17
C ILE A 107 27.01 -1.93 -10.32
N GLY A 108 27.27 -2.74 -11.33
CA GLY A 108 26.48 -2.78 -12.57
C GLY A 108 25.97 -4.18 -12.91
N PHE A 109 24.92 -4.23 -13.72
CA PHE A 109 24.32 -5.48 -14.21
C PHE A 109 24.40 -5.63 -15.72
N ALA A 110 24.80 -4.57 -16.43
CA ALA A 110 25.04 -4.55 -17.86
C ALA A 110 26.31 -3.77 -18.18
N HIS A 111 26.84 -3.96 -19.39
CA HIS A 111 28.09 -3.33 -19.83
C HIS A 111 27.88 -1.85 -20.19
N PHE A 112 28.90 -1.05 -19.96
CA PHE A 112 28.99 0.32 -20.45
C PHE A 112 29.61 0.34 -21.85
N SER A 113 29.08 1.21 -22.73
CA SER A 113 29.76 1.58 -23.97
C SER A 113 30.81 2.66 -23.65
N ASP A 114 32.09 2.27 -23.60
CA ASP A 114 33.18 3.14 -23.15
C ASP A 114 33.78 3.96 -24.31
N SER A 115 33.23 5.14 -24.58
CA SER A 115 33.75 6.05 -25.62
C SER A 115 33.69 7.55 -25.29
N ALA A 116 33.24 7.95 -24.08
CA ALA A 116 33.02 9.35 -23.72
C ALA A 116 33.91 9.83 -22.55
N HIS A 117 34.10 11.15 -22.42
CA HIS A 117 34.77 11.79 -21.27
C HIS A 117 34.03 11.53 -19.95
N ASP A 118 32.70 11.47 -20.01
CA ASP A 118 31.80 11.22 -18.87
C ASP A 118 31.09 9.85 -18.96
N LEU A 119 30.74 9.28 -17.80
CA LEU A 119 29.92 8.08 -17.70
C LEU A 119 28.44 8.46 -17.78
N ARG A 120 27.86 8.35 -18.98
CA ARG A 120 26.46 8.69 -19.28
C ARG A 120 25.53 7.52 -18.94
N VAL A 121 24.39 7.82 -18.31
CA VAL A 121 23.35 6.85 -17.91
C VAL A 121 21.97 7.48 -18.05
N GLY A 122 20.94 6.66 -18.22
CA GLY A 122 19.55 7.09 -18.29
C GLY A 122 19.32 8.07 -19.44
N THR A 123 18.70 9.21 -19.14
CA THR A 123 18.34 10.24 -20.15
C THR A 123 19.52 10.86 -20.87
N ASP A 124 20.75 10.70 -20.35
CA ASP A 124 21.97 11.23 -20.97
C ASP A 124 22.49 10.31 -22.11
N THR A 125 21.84 9.17 -22.36
CA THR A 125 22.22 8.18 -23.37
C THR A 125 21.22 8.13 -24.54
N ASP A 126 21.69 7.87 -25.76
CA ASP A 126 20.84 7.67 -26.96
C ASP A 126 20.42 6.18 -27.09
N TRP A 127 19.63 5.65 -26.16
CA TRP A 127 19.13 4.27 -26.23
C TRP A 127 18.12 4.09 -27.37
N PRO A 128 18.20 3.00 -28.18
CA PRO A 128 19.02 1.80 -28.02
C PRO A 128 20.37 1.83 -28.78
N ARG A 129 20.79 2.97 -29.32
CA ARG A 129 22.07 3.07 -30.06
C ARG A 129 23.27 3.06 -29.11
N GLU A 130 23.13 3.71 -27.96
CA GLU A 130 24.07 3.67 -26.85
C GLU A 130 23.55 2.74 -25.75
N SER A 131 24.46 2.06 -25.06
CA SER A 131 24.08 1.15 -23.98
C SER A 131 23.73 1.94 -22.72
N ASP A 132 22.55 1.66 -22.15
CA ASP A 132 22.10 2.23 -20.88
C ASP A 132 22.07 1.12 -19.80
N PRO A 133 23.14 0.93 -19.02
CA PRO A 133 23.24 -0.19 -18.11
C PRO A 133 22.49 0.05 -16.80
N ALA A 134 21.79 -0.98 -16.32
CA ALA A 134 21.25 -0.99 -14.97
C ALA A 134 22.40 -1.02 -13.94
N LEU A 135 22.39 -0.11 -12.98
CA LEU A 135 23.47 0.03 -11.99
C LEU A 135 23.04 0.76 -10.71
N ILE A 136 23.83 0.54 -9.66
CA ILE A 136 23.80 1.27 -8.40
C ILE A 136 25.14 1.97 -8.26
N ALA A 137 25.15 3.30 -8.32
CA ALA A 137 26.36 4.10 -8.18
C ALA A 137 26.27 5.01 -6.95
N PRO A 138 26.88 4.60 -5.81
CA PRO A 138 27.13 5.51 -4.70
C PRO A 138 27.89 6.76 -5.17
N TYR A 139 28.86 6.61 -6.07
CA TYR A 139 29.60 7.76 -6.58
C TYR A 139 30.16 7.45 -7.97
N LEU A 140 29.33 7.58 -8.99
CA LEU A 140 29.68 7.37 -10.39
C LEU A 140 30.69 8.45 -10.82
N CYS A 141 31.97 8.10 -10.87
CA CYS A 141 33.00 9.01 -11.34
C CYS A 141 34.20 8.27 -11.94
N LYS A 142 34.90 8.91 -12.89
CA LYS A 142 36.15 8.36 -13.43
C LYS A 142 37.26 8.49 -12.39
N GLN A 143 37.49 7.41 -11.67
CA GLN A 143 38.44 7.34 -10.56
C GLN A 143 39.30 6.08 -10.67
N ARG A 144 40.42 6.11 -9.97
CA ARG A 144 41.43 5.06 -10.00
C ARG A 144 41.96 4.76 -8.61
N VAL A 145 42.42 3.52 -8.46
CA VAL A 145 43.22 3.05 -7.35
C VAL A 145 44.60 3.71 -7.45
N ASP A 146 45.04 4.37 -6.37
CA ASP A 146 46.38 4.95 -6.29
C ASP A 146 47.40 3.87 -5.91
N ALA A 147 48.42 3.66 -6.75
CA ALA A 147 49.46 2.66 -6.55
C ALA A 147 50.56 3.12 -5.56
N ASN A 148 50.48 4.35 -5.04
CA ASN A 148 51.45 4.86 -4.07
C ASN A 148 51.38 4.12 -2.73
N THR A 149 52.53 3.70 -2.21
CA THR A 149 52.66 2.88 -0.99
C THR A 149 52.34 3.59 0.33
N LEU A 150 52.09 4.89 0.32
CA LEU A 150 51.86 5.71 1.53
C LEU A 150 50.40 5.74 1.99
N THR A 151 49.45 5.38 1.12
CA THR A 151 48.02 5.41 1.40
C THR A 151 47.37 4.14 0.87
N SER A 152 46.69 3.37 1.71
CA SER A 152 45.86 2.23 1.25
C SER A 152 44.74 2.77 0.36
N SER A 153 44.83 2.51 -0.95
CA SER A 153 43.79 2.79 -1.94
C SER A 153 43.39 1.46 -2.55
N LYS A 154 42.17 0.99 -2.30
CA LYS A 154 41.66 -0.33 -2.72
C LYS A 154 40.14 -0.32 -2.78
N VAL A 155 39.55 -1.27 -3.52
CA VAL A 155 38.13 -1.58 -3.42
C VAL A 155 37.97 -2.91 -2.70
N PHE A 156 37.30 -2.91 -1.56
CA PHE A 156 37.00 -4.11 -0.77
C PHE A 156 35.58 -4.59 -1.03
N TYR A 157 35.37 -5.90 -1.07
CA TYR A 157 34.03 -6.47 -1.19
C TYR A 157 33.88 -7.81 -0.46
N ARG A 158 32.68 -8.04 0.06
CA ARG A 158 32.24 -9.35 0.57
C ARG A 158 30.74 -9.55 0.41
N LEU A 159 30.34 -10.82 0.40
CA LEU A 159 28.96 -11.24 0.43
C LEU A 159 28.69 -11.96 1.75
N GLU A 160 27.85 -11.36 2.59
CA GLU A 160 27.36 -11.94 3.84
C GLU A 160 26.04 -12.66 3.56
N MET A 161 25.90 -13.90 4.05
CA MET A 161 24.65 -14.65 3.97
C MET A 161 24.36 -15.29 5.33
N ARG A 162 23.09 -15.37 5.69
CA ARG A 162 22.69 -15.98 6.96
C ARG A 162 23.04 -17.47 7.01
N SER A 163 23.45 -17.95 8.17
CA SER A 163 23.76 -19.36 8.38
C SER A 163 22.46 -20.18 8.51
N HIS A 164 22.06 -20.92 7.47
CA HIS A 164 20.84 -21.75 7.47
C HIS A 164 20.94 -23.07 8.27
N SER A 165 21.96 -23.22 9.11
CA SER A 165 22.24 -24.47 9.82
C SER A 165 21.32 -24.71 11.02
N ALA A 166 20.08 -25.10 10.74
CA ALA A 166 19.22 -25.86 11.66
C ALA A 166 19.73 -27.32 11.86
N LEU A 167 20.85 -27.70 11.25
CA LEU A 167 21.41 -29.05 11.27
C LEU A 167 22.95 -29.05 11.30
N SER A 168 23.57 -28.44 12.30
CA SER A 168 24.93 -28.83 12.71
C SER A 168 25.20 -28.47 14.16
N SER A 169 25.14 -29.46 15.03
CA SER A 169 25.62 -29.45 16.41
C SER A 169 27.15 -29.35 16.51
N ALA A 170 27.79 -28.56 15.64
CA ALA A 170 29.23 -28.30 15.65
C ALA A 170 29.48 -26.87 15.17
N VAL A 171 29.14 -25.90 16.01
CA VAL A 171 29.51 -24.49 15.84
C VAL A 171 31.02 -24.40 16.05
N SER A 172 31.79 -24.33 14.96
CA SER A 172 33.18 -23.87 15.07
C SER A 172 33.15 -22.36 15.34
N PRO A 173 33.79 -21.85 16.41
CA PRO A 173 33.85 -20.42 16.71
C PRO A 173 34.79 -19.65 15.76
N THR A 174 35.43 -20.34 14.81
CA THR A 174 36.35 -19.77 13.82
C THR A 174 35.58 -19.26 12.59
N ARG A 175 35.83 -18.02 12.16
CA ARG A 175 35.35 -17.47 10.87
C ARG A 175 35.56 -18.50 9.75
N GLY A 176 34.47 -18.97 9.16
CA GLY A 176 34.47 -20.01 8.12
C GLY A 176 33.72 -19.56 6.88
N GLN A 177 34.36 -19.77 5.72
CA GLN A 177 33.76 -19.63 4.39
C GLN A 177 32.54 -20.55 4.25
N CYS A 178 31.52 -20.10 3.51
CA CYS A 178 30.37 -20.98 3.24
C CYS A 178 30.82 -22.19 2.43
N ARG A 179 30.46 -23.39 2.89
CA ARG A 179 30.80 -24.64 2.23
C ARG A 179 30.36 -24.62 0.75
N GLY A 180 31.31 -24.81 -0.17
CA GLY A 180 31.04 -24.85 -1.61
C GLY A 180 30.84 -23.49 -2.31
N LYS A 181 31.04 -22.37 -1.62
CA LYS A 181 31.00 -21.02 -2.23
C LYS A 181 32.40 -20.43 -2.36
N LEU A 182 32.54 -19.31 -3.07
CA LEU A 182 33.83 -18.61 -3.27
C LEU A 182 34.30 -17.89 -1.98
N PRO A 183 35.59 -17.52 -1.87
CA PRO A 183 36.19 -17.00 -0.63
C PRO A 183 35.59 -15.69 -0.10
N TYR A 184 35.02 -14.85 -0.97
CA TYR A 184 34.34 -13.61 -0.58
C TYR A 184 32.98 -13.83 0.06
N VAL A 185 32.50 -15.08 0.16
CA VAL A 185 31.18 -15.41 0.73
C VAL A 185 31.31 -15.96 2.14
N GLN A 186 30.71 -15.24 3.09
CA GLN A 186 30.73 -15.54 4.52
C GLN A 186 29.34 -15.98 4.98
N CYS A 187 29.27 -17.07 5.77
CA CYS A 187 28.02 -17.64 6.30
C CYS A 187 28.24 -18.20 7.71
N ASN A 188 28.66 -17.36 8.64
CA ASN A 188 28.94 -17.77 10.02
C ASN A 188 28.12 -16.95 11.02
N MET A 189 28.27 -17.22 12.33
CA MET A 189 27.54 -16.48 13.37
C MET A 189 27.82 -14.97 13.34
N GLN A 190 29.02 -14.54 12.91
CA GLN A 190 29.33 -13.12 12.74
C GLN A 190 28.55 -12.51 11.56
N SER A 191 28.34 -13.28 10.48
CA SER A 191 27.47 -12.90 9.36
C SER A 191 26.02 -12.66 9.83
N ASP A 192 25.51 -13.54 10.69
CA ASP A 192 24.15 -13.39 11.26
C ASP A 192 24.03 -12.11 12.10
N LEU A 193 24.99 -11.87 13.00
CA LEU A 193 25.06 -10.66 13.82
C LEU A 193 25.24 -9.39 12.96
N PHE A 194 25.99 -9.47 11.87
CA PHE A 194 26.17 -8.39 10.92
C PHE A 194 24.85 -8.04 10.22
N LEU A 195 24.14 -9.05 9.69
CA LEU A 195 22.86 -8.88 9.02
C LEU A 195 21.80 -8.31 9.97
N ASP A 196 21.76 -8.79 11.21
CA ASP A 196 20.85 -8.26 12.24
C ASP A 196 21.16 -6.78 12.57
N ARG A 197 22.44 -6.39 12.58
CA ARG A 197 22.85 -4.98 12.73
C ARG A 197 22.42 -4.13 11.54
N MET A 198 22.60 -4.60 10.31
CA MET A 198 22.18 -3.89 9.09
C MET A 198 20.65 -3.71 9.04
N GLN A 199 19.93 -4.74 9.46
CA GLN A 199 18.48 -4.70 9.58
C GLN A 199 18.03 -3.65 10.60
N ARG A 200 18.68 -3.58 11.77
CA ARG A 200 18.38 -2.54 12.78
C ARG A 200 18.60 -1.14 12.21
N MET A 201 19.67 -0.91 11.44
CA MET A 201 19.92 0.38 10.78
C MET A 201 18.78 0.77 9.82
N LEU A 202 18.20 -0.20 9.10
CA LEU A 202 17.03 0.06 8.26
C LEU A 202 15.79 0.38 9.10
N GLN A 203 15.56 -0.34 10.20
CA GLN A 203 14.42 -0.12 11.09
C GLN A 203 14.41 1.26 11.75
N GLU A 204 15.58 1.83 12.00
CA GLU A 204 15.72 3.19 12.55
C GLU A 204 15.37 4.29 11.52
N GLY A 205 15.53 4.04 10.22
CA GLY A 205 15.37 5.08 9.20
C GLY A 205 14.23 4.87 8.21
N VAL A 206 13.69 3.66 8.06
CA VAL A 206 12.80 3.31 6.95
C VAL A 206 11.44 2.84 7.46
N ALA A 207 10.39 3.55 7.05
CA ALA A 207 9.01 3.14 7.23
C ALA A 207 8.77 1.78 6.56
N GLY A 208 8.36 0.81 7.36
CA GLY A 208 8.15 -0.58 6.93
C GLY A 208 9.37 -1.50 7.00
N ALA A 209 10.56 -1.03 7.38
CA ALA A 209 11.70 -1.95 7.58
C ALA A 209 11.52 -2.93 8.75
N SER A 210 10.52 -2.73 9.60
CA SER A 210 10.12 -3.68 10.65
C SER A 210 9.67 -5.04 10.10
N VAL A 211 9.24 -5.11 8.84
CA VAL A 211 8.87 -6.38 8.18
C VAL A 211 9.99 -6.97 7.34
N PHE A 212 11.08 -6.25 7.15
CA PHE A 212 12.23 -6.71 6.38
C PHE A 212 13.17 -7.52 7.26
N ARG A 213 13.46 -8.75 6.83
CA ARG A 213 14.49 -9.61 7.43
C ARG A 213 15.67 -9.72 6.46
N ALA A 214 16.84 -9.25 6.88
CA ALA A 214 18.04 -9.36 6.06
C ALA A 214 18.53 -10.80 6.01
N GLU A 215 18.62 -11.36 4.80
CA GLU A 215 19.10 -12.73 4.55
C GLU A 215 20.48 -12.74 3.91
N ALA A 216 20.74 -11.79 3.02
CA ALA A 216 22.04 -11.60 2.42
C ALA A 216 22.36 -10.12 2.23
N ALA A 217 23.65 -9.78 2.29
CA ALA A 217 24.17 -8.44 2.09
C ALA A 217 25.44 -8.47 1.24
N LEU A 218 25.47 -7.70 0.15
CA LEU A 218 26.71 -7.36 -0.54
C LEU A 218 27.27 -6.07 0.08
N VAL A 219 28.51 -6.11 0.56
CA VAL A 219 29.23 -4.94 1.04
C VAL A 219 30.34 -4.62 0.05
N VAL A 220 30.40 -3.37 -0.40
CA VAL A 220 31.47 -2.85 -1.26
C VAL A 220 31.97 -1.52 -0.70
N THR A 221 33.26 -1.42 -0.42
CA THR A 221 33.90 -0.20 0.08
C THR A 221 34.95 0.27 -0.92
N TRP A 222 34.82 1.51 -1.38
CA TRP A 222 35.84 2.18 -2.18
C TRP A 222 36.68 3.04 -1.23
N GLU A 223 37.90 2.61 -0.92
CA GLU A 223 38.80 3.28 0.02
C GLU A 223 39.82 4.17 -0.70
N ASN A 224 39.86 5.45 -0.31
CA ASN A 224 40.83 6.44 -0.77
C ASN A 224 41.04 6.45 -2.30
N LEU A 225 39.95 6.48 -3.05
CA LEU A 225 40.04 6.58 -4.51
C LEU A 225 40.36 8.00 -4.93
N ARG A 226 41.12 8.10 -6.01
CA ARG A 226 41.59 9.36 -6.59
C ARG A 226 40.94 9.57 -7.96
N PRO A 227 40.63 10.81 -8.37
CA PRO A 227 40.13 11.05 -9.72
C PRO A 227 41.17 10.60 -10.75
N ASN A 228 40.69 9.96 -11.83
CA ASN A 228 41.52 9.51 -12.94
C ASN A 228 41.96 10.70 -13.82
N ILE A 229 41.13 11.73 -13.87
CA ILE A 229 41.32 12.96 -14.64
C ILE A 229 41.57 14.11 -13.64
N GLY A 230 42.57 14.96 -13.87
CA GLY A 230 42.93 16.07 -12.99
C GLY A 230 44.24 15.90 -12.20
N ARG A 231 44.75 17.00 -11.61
CA ARG A 231 46.05 17.04 -10.91
C ARG A 231 45.94 16.99 -9.38
N GLU A 232 44.73 17.11 -8.84
CA GLU A 232 44.48 17.14 -7.39
C GLU A 232 44.84 15.81 -6.72
N ARG A 233 45.32 15.89 -5.48
CA ARG A 233 45.62 14.73 -4.60
C ARG A 233 44.55 14.63 -3.51
N THR A 234 43.30 14.65 -3.94
CA THR A 234 42.14 14.47 -3.08
C THR A 234 41.67 13.02 -3.16
N TYR A 235 41.16 12.52 -2.05
CA TYR A 235 40.73 11.13 -1.89
C TYR A 235 39.28 11.08 -1.44
N SER A 236 38.56 10.10 -1.96
CA SER A 236 37.17 9.80 -1.59
C SER A 236 37.06 8.38 -1.03
N THR A 237 36.32 8.25 0.07
CA THR A 237 36.03 6.98 0.75
C THR A 237 34.54 6.88 1.03
N TYR A 238 33.92 5.81 0.52
CA TYR A 238 32.49 5.55 0.65
C TYR A 238 32.19 4.06 0.49
N GLN A 239 30.99 3.65 0.91
CA GLN A 239 30.58 2.26 1.00
C GLN A 239 29.13 2.07 0.57
N LEU A 240 28.87 0.95 -0.09
CA LEU A 240 27.55 0.43 -0.42
C LEU A 240 27.31 -0.87 0.34
N VAL A 241 26.17 -0.97 1.01
CA VAL A 241 25.62 -2.22 1.52
C VAL A 241 24.29 -2.46 0.80
N TRP A 242 24.20 -3.52 0.01
CA TRP A 242 22.99 -3.91 -0.71
C TRP A 242 22.41 -5.16 -0.07
N LEU A 243 21.16 -5.10 0.37
CA LEU A 243 20.50 -6.10 1.22
C LEU A 243 19.32 -6.75 0.49
N THR A 244 19.06 -8.02 0.76
CA THR A 244 17.87 -8.73 0.27
C THR A 244 17.30 -9.68 1.33
N ASP A 245 16.00 -9.97 1.20
CA ASP A 245 15.28 -10.95 2.01
C ASP A 245 15.40 -12.38 1.44
N ALA A 246 14.94 -13.37 2.21
CA ALA A 246 15.03 -14.78 1.83
C ALA A 246 14.28 -15.12 0.54
N LEU A 247 13.17 -14.44 0.24
CA LEU A 247 12.37 -14.66 -0.97
C LEU A 247 12.90 -13.89 -2.18
N GLY A 248 13.84 -12.96 -1.99
CA GLY A 248 14.30 -12.06 -3.05
C GLY A 248 13.13 -11.24 -3.61
N THR A 249 12.35 -10.64 -2.72
CA THR A 249 11.20 -9.77 -3.01
C THR A 249 11.43 -8.32 -2.58
N LEU A 250 12.09 -8.13 -1.43
CA LEU A 250 12.42 -6.81 -0.90
C LEU A 250 13.94 -6.60 -0.98
N SER A 251 14.32 -5.37 -1.29
CA SER A 251 15.73 -5.00 -1.32
C SER A 251 15.94 -3.57 -0.88
N TYR A 252 16.99 -3.38 -0.10
CA TYR A 252 17.37 -2.08 0.45
C TYR A 252 18.85 -1.82 0.22
N THR A 253 19.21 -0.55 0.10
CA THR A 253 20.62 -0.12 0.09
C THR A 253 20.89 0.82 1.24
N ILE A 254 22.05 0.65 1.86
CA ILE A 254 22.65 1.59 2.81
C ILE A 254 23.91 2.12 2.13
N ILE A 255 23.96 3.44 1.91
CA ILE A 255 25.13 4.11 1.37
C ILE A 255 25.75 4.97 2.47
N ASN A 256 27.03 4.74 2.77
CA ASN A 256 27.79 5.48 3.77
C ASN A 256 28.92 6.26 3.08
N TYR A 257 28.95 7.57 3.24
CA TYR A 257 29.99 8.48 2.76
C TYR A 257 30.86 8.96 3.91
N ASP A 258 32.11 8.53 3.99
CA ASP A 258 33.03 9.03 5.02
C ASP A 258 33.62 10.38 4.60
N LYS A 259 34.17 10.42 3.37
CA LYS A 259 34.75 11.62 2.79
C LYS A 259 34.60 11.60 1.28
N LEU A 260 34.17 12.72 0.71
CA LEU A 260 34.17 12.96 -0.74
C LEU A 260 35.09 14.15 -1.03
N GLY A 261 36.25 13.88 -1.62
CA GLY A 261 37.36 14.82 -1.72
C GLY A 261 37.39 15.67 -2.99
N TYR A 262 36.59 15.34 -3.99
CA TYR A 262 36.54 16.01 -5.28
C TYR A 262 35.10 16.10 -5.76
N ASP A 263 34.81 17.10 -6.59
CA ASP A 263 33.50 17.31 -7.21
C ASP A 263 33.61 17.38 -8.74
N ALA A 264 32.44 17.27 -9.36
CA ALA A 264 32.22 16.99 -10.77
C ALA A 264 32.35 18.18 -11.73
N ALA A 265 32.10 19.40 -11.26
CA ALA A 265 32.10 20.61 -12.07
C ALA A 265 32.20 21.84 -11.17
N ASP A 266 32.80 22.93 -11.65
CA ASP A 266 32.56 24.24 -11.07
C ASP A 266 31.10 24.70 -11.34
N LEU A 267 30.65 25.76 -10.67
CA LEU A 267 29.33 26.39 -10.91
C LEU A 267 29.08 26.78 -12.39
N ASN A 268 30.11 26.76 -13.23
CA ASN A 268 30.07 27.16 -14.64
C ASN A 268 30.09 25.95 -15.61
N GLY A 269 30.04 24.71 -15.11
CA GLY A 269 29.98 23.51 -15.94
C GLY A 269 31.30 23.11 -16.61
N ASN A 270 32.44 23.68 -16.19
CA ASN A 270 33.75 23.26 -16.68
C ASN A 270 34.24 22.05 -15.87
N THR A 271 34.57 20.96 -16.55
CA THR A 271 34.99 19.71 -15.92
C THR A 271 36.50 19.45 -16.10
N VAL A 272 37.31 19.81 -15.10
CA VAL A 272 38.75 19.45 -15.08
C VAL A 272 38.95 17.96 -14.71
N THR A 273 37.95 17.35 -14.07
CA THR A 273 37.99 16.03 -13.42
C THR A 273 36.90 15.04 -13.93
N GLY A 274 36.01 15.47 -14.83
CA GLY A 274 34.83 14.71 -15.32
C GLY A 274 33.61 14.80 -14.38
N ARG A 275 32.41 14.49 -14.89
CA ARG A 275 31.15 14.61 -14.12
C ARG A 275 30.98 13.44 -13.14
N CYS A 276 31.09 13.69 -11.83
CA CYS A 276 30.74 12.76 -10.77
C CYS A 276 29.26 12.89 -10.33
N GLN A 277 28.55 11.79 -10.10
CA GLN A 277 27.19 11.81 -9.56
C GLN A 277 26.84 10.55 -8.75
N ALA A 278 25.94 10.68 -7.77
CA ALA A 278 25.42 9.56 -6.99
C ALA A 278 24.02 9.18 -7.48
N VAL A 279 23.87 8.03 -8.13
CA VAL A 279 22.69 7.69 -8.93
C VAL A 279 22.37 6.19 -8.93
N PHE A 280 21.08 5.87 -8.95
CA PHE A 280 20.52 4.58 -9.30
C PHE A 280 19.97 4.65 -10.71
N ASN A 281 20.27 3.68 -11.57
CA ASN A 281 19.77 3.64 -12.94
C ASN A 281 19.15 2.28 -13.23
N GLY A 282 17.90 2.25 -13.70
CA GLY A 282 17.19 1.01 -14.05
C GLY A 282 17.63 0.39 -15.37
N GLY A 283 18.40 1.12 -16.18
CA GLY A 283 18.86 0.68 -17.51
C GLY A 283 17.75 0.70 -18.57
N ASN A 284 18.12 0.63 -19.85
CA ASN A 284 17.20 0.66 -21.00
C ASN A 284 16.14 1.79 -20.93
N HIS A 285 16.51 2.99 -20.46
CA HIS A 285 15.62 4.12 -20.24
C HIS A 285 14.44 3.85 -19.27
N THR A 286 14.56 2.84 -18.40
CA THR A 286 13.56 2.54 -17.35
C THR A 286 13.45 3.68 -16.32
N GLY A 287 14.50 4.48 -16.17
CA GLY A 287 14.54 5.66 -15.32
C GLY A 287 15.74 5.69 -14.37
N SER A 288 16.07 6.88 -13.88
CA SER A 288 17.19 7.12 -12.97
C SER A 288 16.77 7.95 -11.76
N VAL A 289 17.28 7.60 -10.58
CA VAL A 289 17.01 8.29 -9.31
C VAL A 289 18.32 8.69 -8.66
N LEU A 290 18.50 9.97 -8.33
CA LEU A 290 19.66 10.42 -7.56
C LEU A 290 19.58 9.93 -6.11
N VAL A 291 20.72 9.63 -5.51
CA VAL A 291 20.82 9.23 -4.08
C VAL A 291 20.19 10.29 -3.17
N ASP A 292 20.46 11.56 -3.46
CA ASP A 292 19.81 12.69 -2.80
C ASP A 292 19.51 13.80 -3.82
N LEU A 293 18.23 14.13 -3.97
CA LEU A 293 17.76 15.21 -4.86
C LEU A 293 18.00 16.65 -4.35
N SER A 294 18.82 16.89 -3.32
CA SER A 294 18.94 18.27 -2.82
C SER A 294 19.67 19.10 -3.86
N VAL A 295 19.23 20.36 -4.01
CA VAL A 295 19.89 21.29 -4.95
C VAL A 295 21.38 21.36 -4.63
N THR A 296 21.72 21.40 -3.33
CA THR A 296 23.09 21.31 -2.84
C THR A 296 23.83 20.07 -3.33
N THR A 297 23.23 18.87 -3.25
CA THR A 297 23.85 17.63 -3.75
C THR A 297 23.98 17.62 -5.27
N LYS A 298 23.00 18.18 -5.99
CA LYS A 298 23.01 18.27 -7.45
C LYS A 298 24.16 19.16 -7.96
N GLU A 299 24.40 20.28 -7.28
CA GLU A 299 25.50 21.21 -7.59
C GLU A 299 26.83 20.73 -7.03
N ARG A 300 26.82 20.14 -5.83
CA ARG A 300 28.00 19.70 -5.09
C ARG A 300 27.79 18.29 -4.49
N PRO A 301 28.05 17.22 -5.25
CA PRO A 301 27.90 15.84 -4.79
C PRO A 301 28.65 15.52 -3.49
N SER A 302 29.78 16.19 -3.20
CA SER A 302 30.53 16.00 -1.96
C SER A 302 29.75 16.33 -0.68
N SER A 303 28.69 17.14 -0.78
CA SER A 303 27.81 17.45 0.35
C SER A 303 27.06 16.23 0.92
N LEU A 304 27.04 15.11 0.19
CA LEU A 304 26.56 13.82 0.68
C LEU A 304 27.34 13.33 1.91
N ALA A 305 28.60 13.71 2.09
CA ALA A 305 29.36 13.32 3.30
C ALA A 305 28.96 14.17 4.54
N ASP A 306 28.42 15.36 4.32
CA ASP A 306 28.07 16.31 5.39
C ASP A 306 26.61 16.16 5.85
N ARG A 307 25.75 15.53 5.04
CA ARG A 307 24.31 15.38 5.25
C ARG A 307 23.92 13.92 5.43
N SER A 308 22.70 13.65 5.89
CA SER A 308 22.23 12.29 6.14
C SER A 308 20.71 12.19 6.03
N SER A 309 20.21 11.03 5.62
CA SER A 309 18.78 10.72 5.72
C SER A 309 18.39 10.21 7.11
N VAL A 310 19.36 9.90 7.97
CA VAL A 310 19.18 9.50 9.37
C VAL A 310 20.05 10.37 10.30
N PRO A 311 19.78 11.69 10.39
CA PRO A 311 20.64 12.63 11.12
C PRO A 311 20.73 12.37 12.62
N HIS A 312 19.76 11.64 13.19
CA HIS A 312 19.76 11.23 14.59
C HIS A 312 20.75 10.09 14.89
N VAL A 313 21.26 9.40 13.87
CA VAL A 313 22.23 8.30 14.00
C VAL A 313 23.63 8.75 13.62
N VAL A 314 23.81 9.18 12.36
CA VAL A 314 25.14 9.51 11.80
C VAL A 314 25.02 10.44 10.61
N ARG A 315 26.08 11.20 10.32
CA ARG A 315 26.23 11.96 9.06
C ARG A 315 26.59 11.03 7.91
N GLY A 316 26.31 11.41 6.67
CA GLY A 316 26.76 10.72 5.46
C GLY A 316 26.07 9.37 5.19
N ARG A 317 24.93 9.08 5.81
CA ARG A 317 24.20 7.82 5.61
C ARG A 317 22.89 8.04 4.87
N TYR A 318 22.67 7.25 3.83
CA TYR A 318 21.46 7.29 3.04
C TYR A 318 20.88 5.89 2.86
N LEU A 319 19.55 5.80 2.98
CA LEU A 319 18.80 4.56 2.92
C LEU A 319 17.83 4.61 1.74
N HIS A 320 17.72 3.53 0.98
CA HIS A 320 16.78 3.45 -0.14
C HIS A 320 16.15 2.07 -0.21
N ARG A 321 14.88 2.04 -0.58
CA ARG A 321 14.21 0.82 -1.05
C ARG A 321 14.42 0.71 -2.56
N VAL A 322 14.89 -0.43 -3.05
CA VAL A 322 15.37 -0.55 -4.43
C VAL A 322 14.73 -1.70 -5.22
N ASP A 323 13.84 -2.51 -4.63
CA ASP A 323 13.21 -3.64 -5.29
C ASP A 323 12.33 -3.27 -6.50
N ASP A 324 11.69 -2.10 -6.49
CA ASP A 324 10.88 -1.53 -7.58
C ASP A 324 11.48 -0.21 -8.08
N ILE A 325 10.67 0.83 -8.30
CA ILE A 325 11.20 2.19 -8.49
C ILE A 325 11.90 2.61 -7.20
N VAL A 326 13.16 3.00 -7.30
CA VAL A 326 13.97 3.37 -6.13
C VAL A 326 13.30 4.49 -5.33
N ARG A 327 12.99 4.20 -4.07
CA ARG A 327 12.37 5.15 -3.14
C ARG A 327 13.39 5.56 -2.08
N PRO A 328 13.74 6.85 -1.96
CA PRO A 328 14.56 7.31 -0.86
C PRO A 328 13.81 7.12 0.45
N ALA A 329 14.54 6.66 1.46
CA ALA A 329 14.05 6.48 2.81
C ALA A 329 14.89 7.28 3.81
N GLY A 330 14.41 7.40 5.04
CA GLY A 330 14.87 8.40 5.98
C GLY A 330 14.15 9.73 5.79
N CYS A 331 14.70 10.79 6.35
CA CYS A 331 14.14 12.13 6.22
C CYS A 331 14.92 13.01 5.23
N SER A 332 14.21 13.99 4.66
CA SER A 332 14.81 15.04 3.83
C SER A 332 13.97 16.31 3.95
N ASN A 333 14.60 17.48 4.16
CA ASN A 333 13.91 18.77 4.29
C ASN A 333 13.50 19.38 2.92
N LYS A 334 13.03 18.56 1.99
CA LYS A 334 12.65 19.03 0.65
C LYS A 334 11.19 19.40 0.55
N THR A 335 10.98 20.37 -0.32
CA THR A 335 9.68 20.83 -0.76
C THR A 335 8.85 19.71 -1.39
N GLY A 336 7.63 19.49 -0.90
CA GLY A 336 6.71 18.48 -1.41
C GLY A 336 6.58 18.49 -2.95
N GLY A 337 6.51 17.30 -3.55
CA GLY A 337 6.30 17.11 -4.99
C GLY A 337 7.43 16.37 -5.73
N THR A 338 8.63 16.22 -5.15
CA THR A 338 9.73 15.50 -5.83
C THR A 338 9.72 13.99 -5.62
N PHE A 339 9.31 13.51 -4.43
CA PHE A 339 8.96 12.11 -4.18
C PHE A 339 7.77 12.03 -3.23
N PRO A 340 6.88 11.03 -3.41
CA PRO A 340 5.81 10.79 -2.47
C PRO A 340 6.37 10.32 -1.12
N LEU A 341 5.64 10.58 -0.04
CA LEU A 341 5.89 9.98 1.26
C LEU A 341 6.03 8.47 1.13
N ASN A 342 7.03 7.90 1.79
CA ASN A 342 7.11 6.44 1.93
C ASN A 342 6.23 6.04 3.13
N ILE A 343 5.17 5.29 2.86
CA ILE A 343 4.14 4.91 3.83
C ILE A 343 4.06 3.40 3.90
N TYR A 344 4.04 2.86 5.12
CA TYR A 344 3.86 1.43 5.34
C TYR A 344 2.94 1.14 6.55
N PRO A 345 1.94 0.26 6.41
CA PRO A 345 1.44 -0.30 5.15
C PRO A 345 0.79 0.79 4.28
N ASN A 346 0.91 0.64 2.96
CA ASN A 346 0.28 1.54 1.98
C ASN A 346 -1.12 1.06 1.54
N ILE A 347 -1.54 -0.12 1.98
CA ILE A 347 -2.89 -0.67 1.82
C ILE A 347 -3.46 -0.85 3.22
N VAL A 348 -4.61 -0.25 3.48
CA VAL A 348 -5.22 -0.16 4.83
C VAL A 348 -6.70 -0.44 4.78
N ASN A 349 -7.25 -0.97 5.86
CA ASN A 349 -8.68 -1.20 5.99
C ASN A 349 -9.45 0.13 6.12
N MET A 350 -10.56 0.27 5.39
CA MET A 350 -11.47 1.42 5.47
C MET A 350 -12.05 1.62 6.89
N LEU A 351 -12.14 0.55 7.69
CA LEU A 351 -12.57 0.68 9.08
C LEU A 351 -11.56 1.44 9.97
N GLY A 352 -10.37 1.74 9.42
CA GLY A 352 -9.32 2.46 10.11
C GLY A 352 -8.85 1.70 11.34
N GLN A 353 -8.51 2.45 12.39
CA GLN A 353 -8.08 1.89 13.67
C GLN A 353 -6.84 1.00 13.52
N MET A 354 -5.96 1.38 12.61
CA MET A 354 -4.63 0.80 12.43
C MET A 354 -3.60 1.91 12.37
N THR A 355 -2.33 1.54 12.49
CA THR A 355 -1.21 2.47 12.46
C THR A 355 -0.44 2.36 11.15
N VAL A 356 -0.02 3.49 10.62
CA VAL A 356 0.89 3.57 9.46
C VAL A 356 2.16 4.31 9.88
N ASP A 357 3.31 3.81 9.44
CA ASP A 357 4.59 4.45 9.60
C ASP A 357 4.89 5.27 8.34
N VAL A 358 5.39 6.49 8.51
CA VAL A 358 5.65 7.44 7.42
C VAL A 358 7.08 7.99 7.47
N ASN A 359 7.74 8.05 6.31
CA ASN A 359 8.95 8.84 6.08
C ASN A 359 8.63 10.05 5.19
N GLY A 360 9.28 11.19 5.47
CA GLY A 360 9.14 12.41 4.67
C GLY A 360 10.11 13.49 5.14
N MET A 361 9.58 14.55 5.73
CA MET A 361 10.37 15.61 6.39
C MET A 361 11.17 15.07 7.57
N CYS A 362 12.25 15.78 7.93
CA CYS A 362 12.91 15.51 9.20
C CYS A 362 12.04 16.01 10.34
N LEU A 363 11.75 15.12 11.27
CA LEU A 363 10.79 15.31 12.35
C LEU A 363 11.48 15.81 13.62
N ASP A 364 10.82 16.74 14.30
CA ASP A 364 11.21 17.19 15.63
C ASP A 364 10.29 16.58 16.71
N PRO A 365 10.80 15.87 17.72
CA PRO A 365 10.00 15.34 18.82
C PRO A 365 9.25 16.41 19.63
N SER A 366 9.68 17.68 19.55
CA SER A 366 9.00 18.79 20.23
C SER A 366 7.73 19.25 19.52
N THR A 367 7.57 18.89 18.24
CA THR A 367 6.47 19.33 17.37
C THR A 367 5.45 18.20 17.18
N THR A 368 4.17 18.54 17.21
CA THR A 368 3.10 17.58 16.89
C THR A 368 2.85 17.56 15.38
N TYR A 369 2.75 16.37 14.81
CA TYR A 369 2.48 16.16 13.39
C TYR A 369 1.15 15.47 13.18
N VAL A 370 0.50 15.81 12.07
CA VAL A 370 -0.76 15.20 11.63
C VAL A 370 -0.64 14.75 10.19
N LEU A 371 -1.27 13.61 9.89
CA LEU A 371 -1.45 13.11 8.54
C LEU A 371 -2.87 13.44 8.09
N MET A 372 -3.01 14.42 7.21
CA MET A 372 -4.29 14.88 6.70
C MET A 372 -4.67 14.08 5.45
N ILE A 373 -5.89 13.56 5.39
CA ILE A 373 -6.39 12.65 4.36
C ILE A 373 -7.44 13.38 3.52
N GLU A 374 -7.21 13.51 2.21
CA GLU A 374 -8.04 14.27 1.26
C GLU A 374 -8.42 15.70 1.73
N GLN A 375 -7.59 16.33 2.56
CA GLN A 375 -7.88 17.64 3.17
C GLN A 375 -9.14 17.68 4.05
N ARG A 376 -9.61 16.53 4.55
CA ARG A 376 -10.83 16.42 5.37
C ARG A 376 -10.55 15.87 6.76
N GLU A 377 -10.11 14.61 6.81
CA GLU A 377 -9.86 13.87 8.05
C GLU A 377 -8.39 14.05 8.46
N THR A 378 -8.10 14.01 9.76
CA THR A 378 -6.73 14.10 10.27
C THR A 378 -6.41 12.93 11.19
N ALA A 379 -5.26 12.31 10.95
CA ALA A 379 -4.71 11.24 11.77
C ALA A 379 -3.58 11.80 12.65
N PRO A 380 -3.65 11.67 13.99
CA PRO A 380 -2.56 12.09 14.87
C PRO A 380 -1.34 11.17 14.69
N CYS A 381 -0.14 11.76 14.70
CA CYS A 381 1.12 11.04 14.53
C CYS A 381 2.04 11.17 15.76
N ASP A 382 2.57 10.04 16.21
CA ASP A 382 3.61 9.97 17.23
C ASP A 382 5.00 9.97 16.53
N VAL A 383 5.87 10.92 16.88
CA VAL A 383 7.25 10.96 16.35
C VAL A 383 8.08 9.90 17.06
N LEU A 384 8.61 8.93 16.31
CA LEU A 384 9.44 7.86 16.86
C LEU A 384 10.91 8.28 16.88
N ASN A 385 11.37 8.89 15.79
CA ASN A 385 12.69 9.47 15.64
C ASN A 385 12.65 10.56 14.55
N ALA A 386 13.80 11.16 14.21
CA ALA A 386 13.86 12.22 13.22
C ALA A 386 13.44 11.79 11.80
N ALA A 387 13.35 10.49 11.51
CA ALA A 387 13.05 9.93 10.20
C ALA A 387 11.65 9.31 10.07
N VAL A 388 11.09 8.79 11.16
CA VAL A 388 9.85 7.99 11.16
C VAL A 388 8.84 8.55 12.15
N ALA A 389 7.62 8.76 11.67
CA ALA A 389 6.44 9.00 12.51
C ALA A 389 5.43 7.86 12.34
N ARG A 390 4.70 7.54 13.41
CA ARG A 390 3.61 6.56 13.42
C ARG A 390 2.26 7.26 13.55
N CYS A 391 1.45 7.21 12.51
CA CYS A 391 0.14 7.85 12.46
C CYS A 391 -0.99 6.85 12.70
N ARG A 392 -1.98 7.23 13.51
CA ARG A 392 -3.15 6.38 13.82
C ARG A 392 -4.31 6.79 12.93
N LEU A 393 -4.70 5.91 11.99
CA LEU A 393 -5.72 6.23 11.00
C LEU A 393 -7.13 6.21 11.61
N PRO A 394 -7.96 7.25 11.37
CA PRO A 394 -9.37 7.22 11.71
C PRO A 394 -10.14 6.26 10.79
N LYS A 395 -11.39 5.98 11.14
CA LYS A 395 -12.30 5.21 10.28
C LYS A 395 -12.72 6.07 9.10
N ILE A 396 -12.43 5.62 7.89
CA ILE A 396 -12.80 6.28 6.63
C ILE A 396 -13.52 5.23 5.80
N LEU A 397 -14.86 5.27 5.79
CA LEU A 397 -15.69 4.29 5.08
C LEU A 397 -15.61 4.39 3.54
N ASP A 398 -14.78 5.29 3.04
CA ASP A 398 -14.49 5.45 1.62
C ASP A 398 -13.35 4.49 1.20
N TRP A 399 -13.45 3.94 -0.01
CA TRP A 399 -12.49 2.99 -0.55
C TRP A 399 -11.73 3.60 -1.74
N GLY A 400 -10.55 3.05 -2.05
CA GLY A 400 -9.72 3.51 -3.15
C GLY A 400 -8.49 4.31 -2.69
N THR A 401 -7.77 4.88 -3.66
CA THR A 401 -6.54 5.63 -3.39
C THR A 401 -6.87 7.02 -2.85
N LYS A 402 -6.34 7.33 -1.67
CA LYS A 402 -6.50 8.61 -0.98
C LYS A 402 -5.18 9.34 -0.92
N THR A 403 -5.20 10.62 -1.24
CA THR A 403 -4.05 11.51 -1.07
C THR A 403 -3.90 11.89 0.39
N VAL A 404 -2.67 11.81 0.91
CA VAL A 404 -2.37 12.17 2.29
C VAL A 404 -1.27 13.22 2.34
N TYR A 405 -1.35 14.08 3.35
CA TYR A 405 -0.48 15.23 3.54
C TYR A 405 0.10 15.19 4.96
N LEU A 406 1.41 15.03 5.07
CA LEU A 406 2.09 15.11 6.37
C LEU A 406 2.50 16.56 6.64
N GLN A 407 2.03 17.11 7.76
CA GLN A 407 2.30 18.50 8.16
C GLN A 407 2.36 18.68 9.69
N PRO A 408 3.11 19.67 10.19
CA PRO A 408 3.05 20.05 11.60
C PRO A 408 1.67 20.63 11.95
N GLN A 409 1.21 20.41 13.18
CA GLN A 409 -0.11 20.88 13.64
C GLN A 409 -0.14 22.38 13.95
N SER A 410 1.03 23.00 14.18
CA SER A 410 1.13 24.44 14.41
C SER A 410 0.62 25.19 13.19
N GLY A 411 -0.56 25.81 13.32
CA GLY A 411 -1.34 26.45 12.25
C GLY A 411 -0.72 27.71 11.64
N LEU A 412 0.55 27.67 11.23
CA LEU A 412 1.10 28.60 10.26
C LEU A 412 0.46 28.27 8.91
N ALA A 413 -0.68 28.89 8.70
CA ALA A 413 -1.39 28.90 7.44
C ALA A 413 -0.43 29.34 6.32
N SER A 414 -0.23 28.46 5.34
CA SER A 414 0.00 28.73 3.91
C SER A 414 1.34 28.48 3.21
N ASP A 415 2.47 28.08 3.82
CA ASP A 415 3.72 28.00 2.99
C ASP A 415 4.68 26.82 3.21
N GLU A 416 4.49 25.96 4.22
CA GLU A 416 5.31 24.74 4.31
C GLU A 416 4.68 23.62 3.50
N LYS A 417 5.11 23.53 2.24
CA LYS A 417 4.71 22.53 1.24
C LYS A 417 4.51 21.14 1.87
N ALA A 418 3.25 20.77 2.07
CA ALA A 418 2.90 19.50 2.68
C ALA A 418 3.47 18.32 1.86
N TYR A 419 4.04 17.34 2.55
CA TYR A 419 4.59 16.17 1.88
C TYR A 419 3.42 15.28 1.48
N ILE A 420 3.34 14.96 0.19
CA ILE A 420 2.19 14.24 -0.39
C ILE A 420 2.51 12.75 -0.42
N GLY A 421 1.57 11.93 0.02
CA GLY A 421 1.62 10.48 -0.11
C GLY A 421 0.30 9.91 -0.62
N TYR A 422 0.27 8.60 -0.83
CA TYR A 422 -0.93 7.89 -1.27
C TYR A 422 -1.14 6.64 -0.40
N ILE A 423 -2.37 6.47 0.08
CA ILE A 423 -2.79 5.29 0.84
C ILE A 423 -4.01 4.69 0.14
N TYR A 424 -4.02 3.37 -0.05
CA TYR A 424 -5.14 2.65 -0.64
C TYR A 424 -6.04 2.07 0.45
N PHE A 425 -7.25 2.60 0.58
CA PHE A 425 -8.24 2.11 1.55
C PHE A 425 -9.06 0.98 0.92
N VAL A 426 -9.16 -0.15 1.61
CA VAL A 426 -9.86 -1.34 1.14
C VAL A 426 -10.96 -1.79 2.10
N PRO A 427 -12.07 -2.34 1.59
CA PRO A 427 -13.07 -2.99 2.43
C PRO A 427 -12.49 -4.18 3.21
N PRO A 428 -13.05 -4.52 4.40
CA PRO A 428 -12.57 -5.65 5.21
C PRO A 428 -12.63 -7.01 4.51
N THR A 429 -13.39 -7.12 3.42
CA THR A 429 -13.54 -8.34 2.62
C THR A 429 -12.30 -8.67 1.80
N ILE A 430 -11.51 -7.66 1.40
CA ILE A 430 -10.34 -7.81 0.51
C ILE A 430 -9.04 -7.26 1.13
N ASP A 431 -9.06 -6.96 2.44
CA ASP A 431 -7.90 -6.46 3.17
C ASP A 431 -6.80 -7.54 3.26
N PRO A 432 -5.61 -7.33 2.64
CA PRO A 432 -4.51 -8.28 2.70
C PRO A 432 -3.78 -8.27 4.05
N MET A 433 -3.92 -7.20 4.83
CA MET A 433 -3.28 -7.02 6.14
C MET A 433 -4.24 -7.39 7.30
N ARG A 434 -5.35 -8.07 6.99
CA ARG A 434 -6.36 -8.51 7.96
C ARG A 434 -5.81 -9.49 8.99
N LEU A 435 -6.51 -9.61 10.12
CA LEU A 435 -6.34 -10.74 11.03
C LEU A 435 -6.72 -12.03 10.28
N ASP A 436 -5.79 -12.98 10.21
CA ASP A 436 -6.06 -14.28 9.61
C ASP A 436 -6.81 -15.17 10.60
N ILE A 437 -7.96 -15.68 10.15
CA ILE A 437 -8.92 -16.47 10.93
C ILE A 437 -9.13 -17.86 10.29
N GLY A 438 -8.20 -18.27 9.43
CA GLY A 438 -8.29 -19.47 8.61
C GLY A 438 -9.31 -19.34 7.48
N ASN A 439 -9.89 -20.46 7.07
CA ASN A 439 -10.88 -20.47 5.99
C ASN A 439 -12.16 -19.74 6.42
N ILE A 440 -12.43 -18.60 5.78
CA ILE A 440 -13.60 -17.76 6.07
C ILE A 440 -14.93 -18.54 5.95
N HIS A 441 -15.03 -19.50 5.03
CA HIS A 441 -16.28 -20.24 4.81
C HIS A 441 -16.68 -21.15 5.96
N ASP A 442 -15.71 -21.61 6.75
CA ASP A 442 -15.99 -22.43 7.93
C ASP A 442 -16.72 -21.64 9.01
N TRP A 443 -16.63 -20.30 9.01
CA TRP A 443 -17.40 -19.40 9.88
C TRP A 443 -18.87 -19.24 9.47
N PHE A 444 -19.23 -19.68 8.26
CA PHE A 444 -20.60 -19.66 7.74
C PHE A 444 -21.22 -21.06 7.71
N ARG A 445 -20.55 -22.10 8.21
CA ARG A 445 -21.16 -23.43 8.38
C ARG A 445 -22.00 -23.46 9.65
N ASN A 446 -23.11 -24.18 9.63
CA ASN A 446 -23.92 -24.44 10.82
C ASN A 446 -23.93 -25.95 11.10
N PRO A 447 -23.32 -26.43 12.20
CA PRO A 447 -22.61 -25.69 13.22
C PRO A 447 -21.22 -25.25 12.73
N VAL A 448 -20.71 -24.15 13.27
CA VAL A 448 -19.31 -23.75 13.06
C VAL A 448 -18.43 -24.77 13.79
N LYS A 449 -17.37 -25.26 13.13
CA LYS A 449 -16.42 -26.18 13.77
C LYS A 449 -15.65 -25.46 14.89
N ASP A 450 -15.37 -26.16 15.99
CA ASP A 450 -14.71 -25.59 17.17
C ASP A 450 -13.20 -25.33 16.99
N ASP A 451 -12.57 -25.93 15.98
CA ASP A 451 -11.13 -25.88 15.71
C ASP A 451 -10.68 -24.59 14.99
N LYS A 452 -11.10 -23.43 15.50
CA LYS A 452 -10.71 -22.14 14.91
C LYS A 452 -9.33 -21.71 15.40
N GLU A 453 -8.53 -21.21 14.47
CA GLU A 453 -7.18 -20.70 14.73
C GLU A 453 -7.11 -19.28 14.19
N ILE A 454 -6.52 -18.38 14.97
CA ILE A 454 -6.17 -17.03 14.55
C ILE A 454 -4.66 -16.90 14.43
N VAL A 455 -4.22 -16.12 13.44
CA VAL A 455 -2.81 -15.95 13.12
C VAL A 455 -2.48 -14.46 13.01
N TRP A 456 -1.44 -14.03 13.72
CA TRP A 456 -0.97 -12.63 13.67
C TRP A 456 0.55 -12.54 13.80
N TYR A 457 1.11 -11.43 13.35
CA TYR A 457 2.51 -11.12 13.55
C TYR A 457 2.70 -10.23 14.79
N PRO A 458 3.59 -10.59 15.73
CA PRO A 458 3.78 -9.83 16.97
C PRO A 458 4.20 -8.38 16.78
N ARG A 459 4.96 -8.11 15.71
CA ARG A 459 5.41 -6.77 15.31
C ARG A 459 4.28 -5.80 14.95
N ASN A 460 3.07 -6.29 14.69
CA ASN A 460 1.90 -5.43 14.48
C ASN A 460 1.43 -4.78 15.79
N PHE A 461 1.87 -5.30 16.94
CA PHE A 461 1.52 -4.83 18.28
C PHE A 461 2.80 -4.53 19.06
N THR A 462 3.35 -3.33 18.86
CA THR A 462 4.53 -2.85 19.59
C THR A 462 4.19 -1.60 20.38
N SER A 463 4.66 -1.52 21.63
CA SER A 463 4.53 -0.34 22.47
C SER A 463 5.93 0.21 22.77
N PRO A 464 6.41 1.21 22.01
CA PRO A 464 7.65 1.88 22.38
C PRO A 464 7.43 2.62 23.71
N GLN A 465 8.25 2.33 24.72
CA GLN A 465 8.17 3.05 26.00
C GLN A 465 8.58 4.51 25.81
N ARG A 466 7.91 5.44 26.51
CA ARG A 466 8.30 6.87 26.50
C ARG A 466 9.75 7.01 26.96
N GLY A 467 10.64 7.34 26.02
CA GLY A 467 12.07 7.51 26.26
C GLY A 467 12.97 6.48 25.56
N ASP A 468 12.42 5.35 25.10
CA ASP A 468 13.16 4.40 24.27
C ASP A 468 13.17 4.92 22.83
N ARG A 469 14.26 5.61 22.48
CA ARG A 469 14.45 6.31 21.20
C ARG A 469 14.86 5.37 20.06
N THR A 470 15.06 4.09 20.37
CA THR A 470 15.45 3.06 19.42
C THR A 470 14.33 2.03 19.29
N MET A 471 13.70 1.97 18.11
CA MET A 471 12.76 0.92 17.73
C MET A 471 13.52 -0.40 17.45
N ASP A 472 14.21 -0.94 18.45
CA ASP A 472 14.92 -2.21 18.28
C ASP A 472 13.93 -3.38 18.34
N VAL A 473 13.51 -3.86 17.17
CA VAL A 473 12.60 -5.03 17.00
C VAL A 473 13.15 -6.29 17.71
N ASN A 474 14.44 -6.33 18.06
CA ASN A 474 15.01 -7.42 18.84
C ASN A 474 14.80 -7.29 20.36
N ASN A 475 14.32 -6.16 20.86
CA ASN A 475 14.03 -5.95 22.28
C ASN A 475 12.68 -6.60 22.64
N PRO A 476 12.66 -7.67 23.48
CA PRO A 476 11.42 -8.35 23.85
C PRO A 476 10.44 -7.45 24.61
N SER A 477 10.91 -6.40 25.28
CA SER A 477 10.07 -5.46 26.03
C SER A 477 9.09 -4.69 25.14
N LEU A 478 9.40 -4.50 23.85
CA LEU A 478 8.50 -3.84 22.89
C LEU A 478 7.19 -4.62 22.67
N TYR A 479 7.21 -5.92 22.92
CA TYR A 479 6.10 -6.83 22.65
C TYR A 479 5.26 -7.12 23.89
N GLN A 480 5.62 -6.62 25.07
CA GLN A 480 4.92 -6.89 26.34
C GLN A 480 3.53 -6.22 26.40
N ILE A 481 2.60 -6.73 25.60
CA ILE A 481 1.23 -6.26 25.47
C ILE A 481 0.29 -7.46 25.53
N THR A 482 -0.73 -7.37 26.38
CA THR A 482 -1.83 -8.34 26.38
C THR A 482 -2.88 -7.92 25.35
N LEU A 483 -3.19 -8.83 24.44
CA LEU A 483 -4.16 -8.63 23.36
C LEU A 483 -5.48 -9.30 23.72
N GLY A 484 -6.60 -8.65 23.41
CA GLY A 484 -7.94 -9.21 23.48
C GLY A 484 -8.49 -9.46 22.09
N LEU A 485 -9.14 -10.61 21.88
CA LEU A 485 -9.92 -10.91 20.68
C LEU A 485 -11.37 -10.51 20.89
N TYR A 486 -11.80 -9.44 20.23
CA TYR A 486 -13.13 -8.85 20.36
C TYR A 486 -14.03 -9.23 19.17
N VAL A 487 -15.32 -9.40 19.44
CA VAL A 487 -16.36 -9.50 18.40
C VAL A 487 -17.05 -8.16 18.25
N ILE A 488 -17.04 -7.61 17.04
CA ILE A 488 -17.76 -6.39 16.69
C ILE A 488 -18.94 -6.73 15.80
N GLY A 489 -20.15 -6.43 16.27
CA GLY A 489 -21.37 -6.53 15.48
C GLY A 489 -21.54 -5.34 14.55
N TYR A 490 -22.04 -5.61 13.34
CA TYR A 490 -22.43 -4.58 12.39
C TYR A 490 -23.92 -4.66 12.05
N LYS A 491 -24.59 -3.50 12.03
CA LYS A 491 -25.94 -3.35 11.47
C LYS A 491 -26.15 -1.94 10.94
N GLU A 492 -27.11 -1.77 10.06
CA GLU A 492 -27.56 -0.44 9.61
C GLU A 492 -28.87 -0.12 10.35
N ALA A 493 -28.85 0.90 11.21
CA ALA A 493 -29.98 1.23 12.05
C ALA A 493 -30.45 2.67 11.79
N ARG A 494 -31.75 2.88 11.91
CA ARG A 494 -32.36 4.21 11.82
C ARG A 494 -31.88 5.07 12.98
N ASP A 495 -31.31 6.23 12.67
CA ASP A 495 -31.01 7.28 13.63
C ASP A 495 -32.15 8.30 13.59
N ASP A 496 -32.93 8.38 14.66
CA ASP A 496 -34.11 9.26 14.73
C ASP A 496 -33.74 10.74 14.79
N ALA A 497 -32.52 11.09 15.23
CA ALA A 497 -32.06 12.47 15.26
C ALA A 497 -31.77 12.99 13.84
N ILE A 498 -31.15 12.15 13.01
CA ILE A 498 -30.74 12.49 11.64
C ILE A 498 -31.82 12.10 10.61
N LYS A 499 -32.83 11.32 11.03
CA LYS A 499 -33.86 10.69 10.18
C LYS A 499 -33.25 9.91 9.00
N LYS A 500 -32.06 9.34 9.21
CA LYS A 500 -31.33 8.52 8.24
C LYS A 500 -30.84 7.24 8.88
N PHE A 501 -30.69 6.19 8.09
CA PHE A 501 -30.00 4.99 8.52
C PHE A 501 -28.49 5.26 8.55
N LYS A 502 -27.82 4.82 9.63
CA LYS A 502 -26.37 4.90 9.74
C LYS A 502 -25.76 3.53 10.05
N PRO A 503 -24.52 3.28 9.63
CA PRO A 503 -23.76 2.11 10.05
C PRO A 503 -23.48 2.16 11.55
N VAL A 504 -23.85 1.10 12.26
CA VAL A 504 -23.60 0.92 13.69
C VAL A 504 -22.62 -0.22 13.88
N HIS A 505 -21.51 0.08 14.56
CA HIS A 505 -20.50 -0.88 14.99
C HIS A 505 -20.52 -0.95 16.51
N ARG A 506 -20.72 -2.15 17.08
CA ARG A 506 -20.78 -2.34 18.54
C ARG A 506 -19.88 -3.48 18.97
N VAL A 507 -19.06 -3.26 19.99
CA VAL A 507 -18.30 -4.34 20.64
C VAL A 507 -19.29 -5.20 21.43
N LEU A 508 -19.42 -6.48 21.08
CA LEU A 508 -20.39 -7.40 21.68
C LEU A 508 -19.77 -8.20 22.84
N ALA A 509 -18.56 -8.71 22.63
CA ALA A 509 -17.88 -9.60 23.56
C ALA A 509 -16.36 -9.67 23.33
N ARG A 510 -15.61 -10.07 24.35
CA ARG A 510 -14.23 -10.57 24.25
C ARG A 510 -14.24 -12.10 24.34
N LEU A 511 -13.66 -12.78 23.36
CA LEU A 511 -13.64 -14.24 23.29
C LEU A 511 -12.50 -14.83 24.11
N SER A 512 -11.31 -14.25 24.00
CA SER A 512 -10.11 -14.70 24.69
C SER A 512 -9.06 -13.61 24.76
N SER A 513 -8.13 -13.77 25.68
CA SER A 513 -6.94 -12.95 25.85
C SER A 513 -5.68 -13.73 25.50
N HIS A 514 -4.74 -13.06 24.84
CA HIS A 514 -3.49 -13.64 24.36
C HIS A 514 -2.31 -12.75 24.72
N GLN A 515 -1.19 -13.35 25.08
CA GLN A 515 0.06 -12.63 25.31
C GLN A 515 0.83 -12.51 24.00
N ASN A 516 1.30 -11.30 23.70
CA ASN A 516 2.12 -11.06 22.52
C ASN A 516 3.58 -11.43 22.82
N MET A 517 4.02 -12.59 22.34
CA MET A 517 5.40 -13.06 22.58
C MET A 517 6.43 -12.35 21.67
N GLY A 518 7.50 -11.81 22.26
CA GLY A 518 8.61 -11.14 21.55
C GLY A 518 9.86 -11.99 21.36
N ASP A 519 9.78 -13.31 21.59
CA ASP A 519 10.92 -14.23 21.47
C ASP A 519 11.41 -14.33 20.03
N GLU A 520 12.69 -14.65 19.83
CA GLU A 520 13.33 -14.73 18.51
C GLU A 520 12.55 -15.58 17.50
N ALA A 521 11.95 -16.69 17.96
CA ALA A 521 11.12 -17.58 17.15
C ALA A 521 9.89 -16.89 16.54
N TYR A 522 9.25 -15.98 17.31
CA TYR A 522 7.98 -15.34 16.94
C TYR A 522 8.14 -13.93 16.38
N ARG A 523 9.34 -13.34 16.39
CA ARG A 523 9.61 -12.03 15.75
C ARG A 523 9.34 -12.09 14.24
N TRP A 524 9.78 -13.18 13.61
CA TRP A 524 9.74 -13.37 12.16
C TRP A 524 8.67 -14.36 11.71
N SER A 525 8.26 -15.27 12.61
CA SER A 525 7.19 -16.23 12.35
C SER A 525 5.89 -15.74 12.97
N PRO A 526 4.74 -15.97 12.31
CA PRO A 526 3.47 -15.57 12.90
C PRO A 526 3.15 -16.42 14.14
N GLN A 527 2.50 -15.79 15.12
CA GLN A 527 1.89 -16.49 16.24
C GLN A 527 0.55 -17.07 15.83
N LYS A 528 0.23 -18.23 16.41
CA LYS A 528 -1.03 -18.91 16.19
C LYS A 528 -1.68 -19.20 17.52
N ALA A 529 -2.97 -18.89 17.63
CA ALA A 529 -3.76 -19.25 18.81
C ALA A 529 -5.04 -19.96 18.39
N LYS A 530 -5.33 -21.08 19.07
CA LYS A 530 -6.61 -21.76 18.96
C LYS A 530 -7.64 -21.03 19.80
N ILE A 531 -8.81 -20.81 19.22
CA ILE A 531 -9.91 -20.11 19.89
C ILE A 531 -11.11 -21.05 20.00
N SER A 532 -11.74 -21.04 21.18
CA SER A 532 -13.00 -21.76 21.39
C SER A 532 -14.17 -20.83 21.11
N ILE A 533 -14.93 -21.12 20.05
CA ILE A 533 -16.18 -20.39 19.72
C ILE A 533 -17.34 -20.71 20.67
N GLN A 534 -17.14 -21.68 21.57
CA GLN A 534 -18.11 -22.07 22.59
C GLN A 534 -17.87 -21.36 23.91
N GLN A 535 -16.88 -20.47 24.00
CA GLN A 535 -16.60 -19.79 25.26
C GLN A 535 -16.45 -18.31 24.98
N VAL A 536 -17.04 -17.51 25.85
CA VAL A 536 -16.92 -16.06 25.83
C VAL A 536 -16.34 -15.67 27.18
N GLU A 537 -15.16 -15.05 27.15
CA GLU A 537 -14.46 -14.58 28.34
C GLU A 537 -15.21 -13.43 29.01
N GLU A 538 -15.66 -12.44 28.24
CA GLU A 538 -16.34 -11.26 28.75
C GLU A 538 -17.43 -10.76 27.79
N TRP A 539 -18.61 -10.43 28.33
CA TRP A 539 -19.72 -9.86 27.56
C TRP A 539 -19.82 -8.35 27.79
N TYR A 540 -19.94 -7.59 26.71
CA TYR A 540 -20.22 -6.14 26.72
C TYR A 540 -21.69 -5.81 26.40
N MET A 541 -22.55 -6.83 26.50
CA MET A 541 -24.00 -6.72 26.38
C MET A 541 -24.64 -7.21 27.67
N ASN A 542 -25.68 -6.52 28.13
CA ASN A 542 -26.47 -6.98 29.26
C ASN A 542 -27.35 -8.19 28.87
N GLU A 543 -27.92 -8.87 29.85
CA GLU A 543 -28.72 -10.09 29.61
C GLU A 543 -29.89 -9.85 28.66
N TRP A 544 -30.64 -8.75 28.85
CA TRP A 544 -31.77 -8.39 27.98
C TRP A 544 -31.33 -8.10 26.53
N GLU A 545 -30.22 -7.39 26.35
CA GLU A 545 -29.64 -7.09 25.05
C GLU A 545 -29.17 -8.37 24.35
N ARG A 546 -28.63 -9.34 25.09
CA ARG A 546 -28.27 -10.64 24.51
C ARG A 546 -29.49 -11.41 24.03
N GLU A 547 -30.60 -11.32 24.76
CA GLU A 547 -31.84 -12.02 24.42
C GLU A 547 -32.64 -11.35 23.29
N ASN A 548 -32.53 -10.03 23.13
CA ASN A 548 -33.40 -9.28 22.22
C ASN A 548 -32.62 -8.55 21.10
N GLU A 549 -31.42 -8.04 21.39
CA GLU A 549 -30.66 -7.22 20.45
C GLU A 549 -29.57 -8.00 19.69
N LEU A 550 -28.99 -9.05 20.27
CA LEU A 550 -27.88 -9.81 19.65
C LEU A 550 -28.26 -10.33 18.25
N PHE A 551 -29.49 -10.80 18.09
CA PHE A 551 -30.01 -11.33 16.82
C PHE A 551 -30.19 -10.26 15.74
N THR A 552 -30.20 -8.97 16.10
CA THR A 552 -30.21 -7.87 15.12
C THR A 552 -28.87 -7.75 14.40
N TYR A 553 -27.78 -8.22 15.00
CA TYR A 553 -26.46 -8.30 14.38
C TYR A 553 -26.32 -9.63 13.62
N ARG A 554 -26.71 -9.63 12.35
CA ARG A 554 -26.64 -10.81 11.45
C ARG A 554 -25.19 -11.28 11.24
N PHE A 555 -24.26 -10.32 11.19
CA PHE A 555 -22.84 -10.55 10.99
C PHE A 555 -22.00 -9.49 11.71
N GLY A 556 -20.70 -9.72 11.73
CA GLY A 556 -19.72 -8.85 12.37
C GLY A 556 -18.32 -9.16 11.87
N TYR A 557 -17.32 -8.76 12.63
CA TYR A 557 -15.92 -9.11 12.38
C TYR A 557 -15.19 -9.23 13.71
N LEU A 558 -14.05 -9.92 13.70
CA LEU A 558 -13.17 -10.04 14.84
C LEU A 558 -12.14 -8.92 14.81
N LYS A 559 -11.77 -8.40 15.98
CA LYS A 559 -10.68 -7.45 16.13
C LYS A 559 -9.73 -7.94 17.21
N LEU A 560 -8.45 -8.04 16.87
CA LEU A 560 -7.38 -8.27 17.83
C LEU A 560 -6.76 -6.92 18.20
N SER A 561 -6.90 -6.50 19.45
CA SER A 561 -6.37 -5.22 19.93
C SER A 561 -5.85 -5.31 21.36
N PRO A 562 -4.93 -4.42 21.78
CA PRO A 562 -4.51 -4.32 23.18
C PRO A 562 -5.70 -4.16 24.13
N ILE A 563 -5.64 -4.84 25.27
CA ILE A 563 -6.61 -4.64 26.34
C ILE A 563 -6.33 -3.27 26.99
N PRO A 564 -7.29 -2.34 27.04
CA PRO A 564 -7.08 -1.02 27.64
C PRO A 564 -6.62 -1.11 29.10
N SER A 565 -5.61 -0.33 29.49
CA SER A 565 -5.09 -0.27 30.87
C SER A 565 -6.04 0.43 31.85
N ASP A 566 -6.90 1.32 31.36
CA ASP A 566 -7.87 2.09 32.15
C ASP A 566 -9.12 1.29 32.55
N VAL A 567 -9.04 -0.04 32.56
CA VAL A 567 -9.99 -0.89 33.33
C VAL A 567 -9.63 -0.88 34.83
N GLY A 568 -8.99 0.21 35.28
CA GLY A 568 -8.61 0.47 36.66
C GLY A 568 -9.83 0.82 37.52
N ALA A 569 -10.27 -0.16 38.30
CA ALA A 569 -10.67 -0.05 39.71
C ALA A 569 -11.78 0.93 40.18
N ASP A 570 -12.33 1.86 39.39
CA ASP A 570 -13.45 2.71 39.84
C ASP A 570 -14.32 3.23 38.67
N ALA A 571 -15.43 2.53 38.41
CA ALA A 571 -16.73 3.12 38.03
C ALA A 571 -17.69 1.96 37.71
N SER A 572 -18.88 2.00 38.30
CA SER A 572 -19.99 1.04 38.17
C SER A 572 -20.57 0.83 36.74
N ASN A 573 -19.90 1.32 35.69
CA ASN A 573 -20.31 1.30 34.30
C ASN A 573 -19.25 0.72 33.33
N GLN A 574 -18.64 -0.42 33.68
CA GLN A 574 -17.72 -1.21 32.83
C GLN A 574 -18.37 -1.78 31.53
N ARG A 575 -19.61 -1.41 31.20
CA ARG A 575 -20.45 -2.11 30.22
C ARG A 575 -20.38 -1.55 28.79
N PHE A 576 -19.70 -0.44 28.55
CA PHE A 576 -19.71 0.24 27.26
C PHE A 576 -18.29 0.63 26.80
N ILE A 577 -17.60 -0.30 26.14
CA ILE A 577 -16.43 0.04 25.34
C ILE A 577 -16.93 0.63 24.02
N THR A 578 -16.83 1.95 23.87
CA THR A 578 -17.24 2.64 22.64
C THR A 578 -16.17 2.52 21.55
N GLU A 579 -14.89 2.64 21.92
CA GLU A 579 -13.78 2.56 20.99
C GLU A 579 -12.66 1.66 21.53
N LEU A 580 -12.22 0.73 20.68
CA LEU A 580 -11.08 -0.13 20.96
C LEU A 580 -9.80 0.49 20.40
N PRO A 581 -8.63 0.29 21.05
CA PRO A 581 -7.33 0.71 20.54
C PRO A 581 -7.06 0.20 19.12
N THR A 582 -6.02 0.75 18.48
CA THR A 582 -5.63 0.30 17.15
C THR A 582 -5.25 -1.19 17.15
N GLY A 583 -5.61 -1.91 16.09
CA GLY A 583 -5.37 -3.34 16.00
C GLY A 583 -5.68 -3.93 14.64
N LEU A 584 -5.72 -5.26 14.56
CA LEU A 584 -5.99 -6.00 13.33
C LEU A 584 -7.46 -6.39 13.27
N ILE A 585 -8.07 -6.25 12.09
CA ILE A 585 -9.48 -6.56 11.85
C ILE A 585 -9.56 -7.77 10.92
N SER A 586 -10.46 -8.71 11.18
CA SER A 586 -10.71 -9.85 10.29
C SER A 586 -11.69 -9.49 9.18
N SER A 587 -11.80 -10.35 8.18
CA SER A 587 -12.95 -10.28 7.26
C SER A 587 -14.28 -10.56 7.96
N PRO A 588 -15.41 -10.15 7.36
CA PRO A 588 -16.72 -10.34 7.96
C PRO A 588 -17.04 -11.82 8.20
N VAL A 589 -17.57 -12.11 9.40
CA VAL A 589 -18.01 -13.44 9.82
C VAL A 589 -19.48 -13.41 10.25
N SER A 590 -20.18 -14.51 10.02
CA SER A 590 -21.54 -14.66 10.55
C SER A 590 -21.49 -14.76 12.08
N LEU A 591 -22.45 -14.14 12.77
CA LEU A 591 -22.55 -14.19 14.23
C LEU A 591 -23.54 -15.25 14.72
N HIS A 592 -24.02 -16.14 13.85
CA HIS A 592 -25.01 -17.15 14.20
C HIS A 592 -24.53 -18.13 15.28
N TRP A 593 -23.22 -18.32 15.41
CA TRP A 593 -22.64 -19.12 16.47
C TRP A 593 -22.77 -18.42 17.84
N LEU A 594 -22.91 -17.09 17.93
CA LEU A 594 -23.17 -16.44 19.23
C LEU A 594 -24.62 -16.58 19.70
N TRP A 595 -25.53 -17.02 18.83
CA TRP A 595 -26.94 -17.21 19.17
C TRP A 595 -27.10 -18.42 20.09
N THR A 596 -27.55 -18.20 21.32
CA THR A 596 -27.78 -19.28 22.31
C THR A 596 -29.25 -19.38 22.71
N ALA A 597 -29.70 -20.60 23.00
CA ALA A 597 -31.09 -20.90 23.40
C ALA A 597 -31.33 -20.80 24.92
N ARG A 598 -30.27 -20.99 25.73
CA ARG A 598 -30.25 -20.84 27.20
C ARG A 598 -28.87 -20.36 27.64
N HIS A 599 -28.81 -19.28 28.42
CA HIS A 599 -27.56 -18.61 28.81
C HIS A 599 -26.85 -19.25 30.02
N SER A 600 -27.44 -20.26 30.67
CA SER A 600 -26.78 -20.98 31.76
C SER A 600 -25.84 -22.06 31.20
N SER A 601 -24.56 -21.70 31.15
CA SER A 601 -23.38 -22.56 30.94
C SER A 601 -22.89 -22.75 29.49
N PHE A 602 -21.96 -21.88 29.07
CA PHE A 602 -20.99 -22.13 28.01
C PHE A 602 -19.89 -23.13 28.46
N THR A 603 -20.21 -24.07 29.36
CA THR A 603 -19.25 -25.06 29.88
C THR A 603 -19.63 -26.43 29.36
N GLY A 604 -18.90 -26.89 28.33
CA GLY A 604 -18.93 -28.26 27.82
C GLY A 604 -20.25 -28.63 27.14
N ALA A 605 -20.36 -28.36 25.83
CA ALA A 605 -21.52 -28.80 25.06
C ALA A 605 -21.54 -30.34 24.94
N SER A 606 -22.60 -30.97 25.44
CA SER A 606 -22.92 -32.36 25.12
C SER A 606 -23.37 -32.47 23.64
N ALA A 607 -23.33 -33.66 23.05
CA ALA A 607 -23.83 -33.86 21.67
C ALA A 607 -25.31 -33.43 21.51
N SER A 608 -26.11 -33.56 22.58
CA SER A 608 -27.49 -33.05 22.62
C SER A 608 -27.58 -31.53 22.58
N ASP A 609 -26.63 -30.80 23.18
CA ASP A 609 -26.63 -29.33 23.17
C ASP A 609 -26.29 -28.77 21.79
N ILE A 610 -25.42 -29.46 21.05
CA ILE A 610 -25.08 -29.11 19.67
C ILE A 610 -26.31 -29.23 18.76
N GLU A 611 -27.07 -30.33 18.87
CA GLU A 611 -28.31 -30.51 18.10
C GLU A 611 -29.40 -29.51 18.48
N GLN A 612 -29.57 -29.20 19.77
CA GLN A 612 -30.50 -28.15 20.20
C GLN A 612 -30.11 -26.77 19.65
N ARG A 613 -28.82 -26.45 19.61
CA ARG A 613 -28.32 -25.21 19.02
C ARG A 613 -28.56 -25.15 17.52
N LYS A 614 -28.34 -26.25 16.78
CA LYS A 614 -28.67 -26.32 15.35
C LYS A 614 -30.15 -26.03 15.12
N LEU A 615 -31.04 -26.69 15.85
CA LEU A 615 -32.49 -26.48 15.75
C LEU A 615 -32.89 -25.05 16.11
N PHE A 616 -32.24 -24.46 17.13
CA PHE A 616 -32.49 -23.08 17.52
C PHE A 616 -32.07 -22.08 16.44
N VAL A 617 -30.84 -22.19 15.92
CA VAL A 617 -30.34 -21.37 14.82
C VAL A 617 -31.25 -21.50 13.60
N LYS A 618 -31.71 -22.72 13.30
CA LYS A 618 -32.63 -23.00 12.20
C LYS A 618 -33.97 -22.28 12.32
N ARG A 619 -34.60 -22.34 13.51
CA ARG A 619 -35.84 -21.61 13.80
C ARG A 619 -35.63 -20.09 13.71
N LYS A 620 -34.56 -19.57 14.33
CA LYS A 620 -34.27 -18.13 14.32
C LYS A 620 -33.93 -17.61 12.94
N ALA A 621 -33.15 -18.35 12.15
CA ALA A 621 -32.86 -18.01 10.77
C ALA A 621 -34.14 -17.96 9.92
N THR A 622 -35.11 -18.84 10.18
CA THR A 622 -36.42 -18.82 9.51
C THR A 622 -37.21 -17.54 9.82
N GLU A 623 -37.26 -17.13 11.09
CA GLU A 623 -37.89 -15.87 11.53
C GLU A 623 -37.21 -14.66 10.88
N MET A 624 -35.87 -14.62 10.89
CA MET A 624 -35.07 -13.53 10.32
C MET A 624 -35.18 -13.45 8.80
N CYS A 625 -35.22 -14.58 8.10
CA CYS A 625 -35.45 -14.64 6.65
C CYS A 625 -36.83 -14.05 6.30
N GLN A 626 -37.86 -14.36 7.09
CA GLN A 626 -39.20 -13.80 6.88
C GLN A 626 -39.25 -12.29 7.17
N SER A 627 -38.54 -11.83 8.21
CA SER A 627 -38.39 -10.39 8.50
C SER A 627 -37.72 -9.68 7.32
N TRP A 628 -36.58 -10.18 6.84
CA TRP A 628 -35.88 -9.61 5.70
C TRP A 628 -36.73 -9.59 4.44
N PHE A 629 -37.48 -10.66 4.15
CA PHE A 629 -38.36 -10.72 2.97
C PHE A 629 -39.44 -9.63 2.97
N ASN A 630 -39.95 -9.30 4.17
CA ASN A 630 -40.92 -8.23 4.36
C ASN A 630 -40.25 -6.84 4.31
N GLU A 631 -39.09 -6.68 4.94
CA GLU A 631 -38.27 -5.46 4.92
C GLU A 631 -37.89 -5.08 3.47
N ASP A 632 -37.28 -6.02 2.73
CA ASP A 632 -36.86 -5.80 1.33
C ASP A 632 -38.06 -5.57 0.41
N GLY A 633 -39.22 -6.15 0.76
CA GLY A 633 -40.47 -5.96 0.04
C GLY A 633 -41.13 -4.60 0.21
N ALA A 634 -40.83 -3.90 1.28
CA ALA A 634 -41.30 -2.53 1.50
C ALA A 634 -40.46 -1.51 0.72
N LEU A 635 -39.29 -1.90 0.20
CA LEU A 635 -38.41 -1.05 -0.58
C LEU A 635 -38.75 -1.09 -2.08
N PRO A 636 -38.33 -0.08 -2.87
CA PRO A 636 -38.49 -0.08 -4.31
C PRO A 636 -37.88 -1.34 -4.97
N ASN A 637 -38.57 -1.84 -5.98
CA ASN A 637 -38.09 -2.98 -6.76
C ASN A 637 -36.99 -2.53 -7.73
N PHE A 638 -35.76 -3.00 -7.47
CA PHE A 638 -34.57 -2.64 -8.24
C PHE A 638 -34.21 -3.63 -9.34
N ILE A 639 -34.87 -4.80 -9.37
CA ILE A 639 -34.51 -5.91 -10.26
C ILE A 639 -34.68 -5.51 -11.72
N ARG A 640 -35.77 -4.82 -12.04
CA ARG A 640 -36.05 -4.38 -13.41
C ARG A 640 -34.96 -3.45 -13.93
N GLU A 641 -34.57 -2.47 -13.13
CA GLU A 641 -33.53 -1.50 -13.50
C GLU A 641 -32.17 -2.19 -13.63
N THR A 642 -31.87 -3.12 -12.72
CA THR A 642 -30.62 -3.90 -12.73
C THR A 642 -30.51 -4.76 -13.99
N GLU A 643 -31.57 -5.49 -14.35
CA GLU A 643 -31.57 -6.34 -15.54
C GLU A 643 -31.57 -5.51 -16.83
N THR A 644 -32.26 -4.37 -16.89
CA THR A 644 -32.31 -3.54 -18.10
C THR A 644 -30.98 -2.86 -18.38
N ASN A 645 -30.29 -2.38 -17.35
CA ASN A 645 -29.09 -1.57 -17.53
C ASN A 645 -27.79 -2.37 -17.36
N SER A 646 -27.83 -3.52 -16.66
CA SER A 646 -26.67 -4.40 -16.41
C SER A 646 -27.08 -5.87 -16.44
N SER A 647 -27.74 -6.30 -17.52
CA SER A 647 -28.01 -7.73 -17.78
C SER A 647 -26.69 -8.50 -17.88
N CYS A 648 -26.64 -9.69 -17.27
CA CYS A 648 -25.45 -10.52 -17.32
C CYS A 648 -25.16 -11.01 -18.74
N PRO A 649 -23.90 -11.01 -19.19
CA PRO A 649 -23.52 -11.65 -20.45
C PRO A 649 -23.92 -13.14 -20.45
N CYS A 650 -24.42 -13.66 -21.57
CA CYS A 650 -24.85 -15.06 -21.66
C CYS A 650 -23.67 -16.06 -21.58
N LYS A 651 -22.48 -15.63 -22.01
CA LYS A 651 -21.24 -16.43 -21.98
C LYS A 651 -20.12 -15.73 -21.23
N GLU A 652 -19.28 -16.52 -20.58
CA GLU A 652 -18.10 -16.03 -19.84
C GLU A 652 -17.15 -15.21 -20.74
N GLU A 653 -16.94 -15.65 -21.98
CA GLU A 653 -16.09 -14.94 -22.94
C GLU A 653 -16.57 -13.52 -23.23
N GLN A 654 -17.89 -13.30 -23.19
CA GLN A 654 -18.48 -11.97 -23.38
C GLN A 654 -18.20 -11.09 -22.16
N ALA A 655 -18.36 -11.63 -20.95
CA ALA A 655 -18.02 -10.93 -19.71
C ALA A 655 -16.54 -10.55 -19.64
N ARG A 656 -15.66 -11.44 -20.12
CA ARG A 656 -14.21 -11.19 -20.17
C ARG A 656 -13.83 -10.06 -21.13
N LEU A 657 -14.61 -9.83 -22.19
CA LEU A 657 -14.37 -8.76 -23.16
C LEU A 657 -15.04 -7.44 -22.76
N ASP A 658 -16.07 -7.46 -21.91
CA ASP A 658 -16.83 -6.30 -21.46
C ASP A 658 -16.24 -5.66 -20.18
N ILE A 659 -14.98 -5.25 -20.27
CA ILE A 659 -14.15 -4.76 -19.13
C ILE A 659 -14.61 -3.37 -18.61
N GLY A 660 -15.59 -2.73 -19.26
CA GLY A 660 -16.16 -1.46 -18.81
C GLY A 660 -17.38 -1.59 -17.90
N ARG A 661 -18.22 -2.61 -18.13
CA ARG A 661 -19.44 -2.85 -17.34
C ARG A 661 -19.25 -3.95 -16.32
N PHE A 662 -18.41 -4.93 -16.61
CA PHE A 662 -18.16 -6.07 -15.74
C PHE A 662 -16.68 -6.18 -15.39
N MET A 663 -16.42 -6.62 -14.16
CA MET A 663 -15.09 -6.95 -13.68
C MET A 663 -15.10 -8.33 -13.01
N PRO A 664 -13.97 -9.03 -12.98
CA PRO A 664 -13.86 -10.33 -12.30
C PRO A 664 -14.21 -10.18 -10.81
N HIS A 665 -15.05 -11.07 -10.29
CA HIS A 665 -15.45 -11.01 -8.88
C HIS A 665 -14.25 -11.34 -7.97
N PRO A 666 -13.88 -10.49 -6.99
CA PRO A 666 -12.70 -10.71 -6.15
C PRO A 666 -12.74 -11.99 -5.30
N ARG A 667 -13.92 -12.58 -5.08
CA ARG A 667 -14.13 -13.77 -4.24
C ARG A 667 -14.47 -15.04 -5.02
N CYS A 668 -14.60 -14.94 -6.34
CA CYS A 668 -14.86 -16.08 -7.21
C CYS A 668 -14.45 -15.76 -8.65
N SER A 669 -13.14 -15.80 -8.91
CA SER A 669 -12.59 -15.69 -10.27
C SER A 669 -11.20 -16.30 -10.36
N GLN A 670 -10.94 -17.06 -11.43
CA GLN A 670 -9.65 -17.67 -11.75
C GLN A 670 -8.54 -16.67 -12.07
N ILE A 671 -8.89 -15.40 -12.37
CA ILE A 671 -7.90 -14.33 -12.55
C ILE A 671 -7.14 -14.09 -11.23
N PHE A 672 -7.80 -14.29 -10.10
CA PHE A 672 -7.20 -14.27 -8.78
C PHE A 672 -6.83 -15.72 -8.41
N ARG A 673 -5.59 -16.13 -8.71
CA ARG A 673 -5.08 -17.53 -8.68
C ARG A 673 -5.32 -18.35 -7.40
N ASP A 674 -5.73 -17.72 -6.29
CA ASP A 674 -5.91 -18.36 -4.97
C ASP A 674 -7.37 -18.39 -4.48
N VAL A 675 -8.35 -18.10 -5.34
CA VAL A 675 -9.75 -17.93 -4.93
C VAL A 675 -10.64 -19.02 -5.52
N THR A 676 -11.01 -20.01 -4.70
CA THR A 676 -12.04 -21.00 -5.08
C THR A 676 -13.45 -20.42 -4.88
N CYS A 677 -14.32 -20.62 -5.88
CA CYS A 677 -15.74 -20.26 -5.88
C CYS A 677 -16.57 -21.11 -4.90
N THR A 678 -16.35 -20.91 -3.61
CA THR A 678 -16.93 -21.73 -2.53
C THR A 678 -18.40 -21.40 -2.21
N GLU A 679 -18.82 -20.15 -2.39
CA GLU A 679 -20.20 -19.70 -2.16
C GLU A 679 -21.11 -19.91 -3.38
N THR A 680 -20.50 -20.12 -4.54
CA THR A 680 -21.15 -20.28 -5.85
C THR A 680 -20.76 -21.63 -6.42
N LEU A 681 -21.11 -22.71 -5.72
CA LEU A 681 -20.71 -24.05 -6.14
C LEU A 681 -21.35 -24.40 -7.49
N GLY A 682 -20.54 -24.92 -8.41
CA GLY A 682 -20.90 -25.12 -9.81
C GLY A 682 -20.46 -23.96 -10.71
N SER A 683 -20.07 -22.81 -10.16
CA SER A 683 -19.44 -21.76 -10.94
C SER A 683 -17.94 -21.97 -11.05
N ARG A 684 -17.44 -21.79 -12.26
CA ARG A 684 -16.02 -21.76 -12.57
C ARG A 684 -15.44 -20.37 -12.36
N ASN A 685 -16.18 -19.35 -12.80
CA ASN A 685 -15.81 -17.95 -12.78
C ASN A 685 -17.06 -17.08 -12.57
N CYS A 686 -16.94 -16.04 -11.75
CA CYS A 686 -17.95 -15.01 -11.63
C CYS A 686 -17.38 -13.63 -11.95
N TYR A 687 -18.27 -12.78 -12.46
CA TYR A 687 -18.06 -11.38 -12.76
C TYR A 687 -19.10 -10.57 -12.03
N MET A 688 -18.78 -9.35 -11.69
CA MET A 688 -19.70 -8.40 -11.08
C MET A 688 -19.69 -7.10 -11.85
N SER A 689 -20.71 -6.26 -11.67
CA SER A 689 -20.72 -4.92 -12.24
C SER A 689 -19.48 -4.14 -11.78
N ALA A 690 -18.81 -3.42 -12.68
CA ALA A 690 -17.60 -2.65 -12.36
C ALA A 690 -17.89 -1.36 -11.58
N GLN A 691 -19.15 -0.93 -11.60
CA GLN A 691 -19.67 0.25 -10.92
C GLN A 691 -21.11 -0.01 -10.48
N ASN A 692 -21.67 0.92 -9.70
CA ASN A 692 -23.12 0.92 -9.42
C ASN A 692 -23.89 0.93 -10.74
N VAL A 693 -24.95 0.12 -10.82
CA VAL A 693 -25.83 0.15 -11.99
C VAL A 693 -26.47 1.53 -12.08
N GLN A 694 -26.37 2.19 -13.23
CA GLN A 694 -26.99 3.49 -13.43
C GLN A 694 -28.50 3.28 -13.64
N GLY A 695 -29.33 4.08 -12.99
CA GLY A 695 -30.75 4.18 -13.27
C GLY A 695 -30.97 5.15 -14.43
N ALA A 696 -32.04 4.95 -15.21
CA ALA A 696 -32.42 5.85 -16.29
C ALA A 696 -33.88 6.28 -16.08
N HIS A 697 -34.14 7.59 -16.09
CA HIS A 697 -35.51 8.10 -16.11
C HIS A 697 -35.94 8.41 -17.54
N TYR A 698 -37.01 7.75 -17.99
CA TYR A 698 -37.68 8.08 -19.24
C TYR A 698 -38.85 9.03 -18.95
N ASP A 699 -38.72 10.32 -19.28
CA ASP A 699 -39.86 11.24 -19.25
C ASP A 699 -40.61 11.11 -20.58
N SER A 700 -41.83 10.58 -20.51
CA SER A 700 -42.69 10.37 -21.69
C SER A 700 -43.15 11.67 -22.36
N ASN A 701 -42.95 12.83 -21.73
CA ASN A 701 -43.38 14.14 -22.25
C ASN A 701 -42.25 14.95 -22.91
N LEU A 702 -41.01 14.47 -22.85
CA LEU A 702 -39.86 15.11 -23.50
C LEU A 702 -39.40 14.26 -24.70
N PRO A 703 -38.94 14.88 -25.81
CA PRO A 703 -38.32 14.13 -26.90
C PRO A 703 -37.14 13.33 -26.35
N ALA A 704 -36.86 12.17 -26.96
CA ALA A 704 -35.90 11.11 -26.56
C ALA A 704 -34.41 11.55 -26.41
N VAL A 705 -34.15 12.85 -26.35
CA VAL A 705 -32.83 13.49 -26.25
C VAL A 705 -32.46 13.82 -24.79
N HIS A 706 -33.37 13.68 -23.82
CA HIS A 706 -33.12 13.95 -22.41
C HIS A 706 -33.24 12.69 -21.54
N GLU A 707 -32.40 11.68 -21.81
CA GLU A 707 -32.20 10.57 -20.89
C GLU A 707 -31.35 11.06 -19.70
N SER A 708 -31.97 11.22 -18.53
CA SER A 708 -31.24 11.55 -17.30
C SER A 708 -30.88 10.26 -16.58
N SER A 709 -29.57 9.99 -16.47
CA SER A 709 -29.06 8.90 -15.66
C SER A 709 -28.89 9.36 -14.21
N TYR A 710 -29.18 8.46 -13.27
CA TYR A 710 -28.98 8.71 -11.84
C TYR A 710 -28.26 7.52 -11.20
N SER A 711 -27.43 7.82 -10.19
CA SER A 711 -26.68 6.77 -9.50
C SER A 711 -27.60 5.97 -8.59
N THR A 712 -27.56 4.64 -8.71
CA THR A 712 -28.22 3.74 -7.77
C THR A 712 -27.21 3.12 -6.80
N HIS A 713 -27.70 2.29 -5.88
CA HIS A 713 -26.87 1.47 -5.01
C HIS A 713 -26.69 0.05 -5.51
N TYR A 714 -27.25 -0.29 -6.67
CA TYR A 714 -27.41 -1.67 -7.10
C TYR A 714 -26.12 -2.20 -7.74
N GLY A 715 -25.87 -3.49 -7.52
CA GLY A 715 -24.82 -4.27 -8.18
C GLY A 715 -25.41 -5.45 -8.93
N GLN A 716 -24.65 -5.99 -9.89
CA GLN A 716 -24.98 -7.24 -10.56
C GLN A 716 -23.86 -8.25 -10.34
N VAL A 717 -24.20 -9.52 -10.11
CA VAL A 717 -23.22 -10.62 -10.06
C VAL A 717 -23.65 -11.74 -11.01
N CYS A 718 -22.75 -12.10 -11.91
CA CYS A 718 -22.93 -13.05 -13.00
C CYS A 718 -21.96 -14.21 -12.82
N CYS A 719 -22.46 -15.43 -12.67
CA CYS A 719 -21.63 -16.62 -12.50
C CYS A 719 -21.81 -17.61 -13.65
N TYR A 720 -20.70 -18.20 -14.07
CA TYR A 720 -20.64 -19.09 -15.23
C TYR A 720 -20.22 -20.49 -14.81
N ASP A 721 -20.83 -21.51 -15.43
CA ASP A 721 -20.49 -22.92 -15.21
C ASP A 721 -19.13 -23.31 -15.82
N GLU A 722 -18.76 -24.59 -15.72
CA GLU A 722 -17.49 -25.10 -16.28
C GLU A 722 -17.37 -24.89 -17.79
N GLN A 723 -18.51 -24.93 -18.49
CA GLN A 723 -18.64 -24.74 -19.94
C GLN A 723 -18.72 -23.26 -20.34
N GLY A 724 -18.74 -22.33 -19.37
CA GLY A 724 -18.77 -20.89 -19.59
C GLY A 724 -20.16 -20.34 -19.90
N TYR A 725 -21.24 -21.05 -19.57
CA TYR A 725 -22.62 -20.57 -19.70
C TYR A 725 -23.10 -19.92 -18.42
N LEU A 726 -23.92 -18.86 -18.57
CA LEU A 726 -24.51 -18.16 -17.43
C LEU A 726 -25.40 -19.12 -16.64
N MET A 727 -25.08 -19.27 -15.36
CA MET A 727 -25.88 -20.07 -14.44
C MET A 727 -27.18 -19.34 -14.11
N GLN A 728 -28.27 -20.08 -13.93
CA GLN A 728 -29.58 -19.52 -13.59
C GLN A 728 -30.21 -20.22 -12.38
N THR A 729 -31.01 -19.47 -11.62
CA THR A 729 -31.88 -20.02 -10.57
C THR A 729 -33.15 -20.54 -11.21
N SER A 730 -33.44 -21.83 -11.12
CA SER A 730 -34.80 -22.30 -11.42
C SER A 730 -35.71 -22.01 -10.22
N TYR A 731 -36.92 -21.51 -10.50
CA TYR A 731 -37.93 -21.19 -9.48
C TYR A 731 -38.34 -22.42 -8.64
N GLN A 732 -38.15 -23.60 -9.21
CA GLN A 732 -38.18 -24.90 -8.54
C GLN A 732 -36.77 -25.49 -8.62
N PRO A 733 -36.07 -25.76 -7.50
CA PRO A 733 -34.82 -26.51 -7.54
C PRO A 733 -35.16 -27.95 -7.97
N VAL A 734 -35.03 -28.26 -9.26
CA VAL A 734 -35.16 -29.65 -9.77
C VAL A 734 -33.98 -30.49 -9.26
N ILE A 735 -32.88 -29.82 -8.92
CA ILE A 735 -31.73 -30.41 -8.27
C ILE A 735 -31.97 -30.30 -6.76
N LYS A 736 -32.10 -31.45 -6.07
CA LYS A 736 -31.95 -31.50 -4.62
C LYS A 736 -30.53 -31.05 -4.29
N ILE A 737 -30.39 -29.77 -3.99
CA ILE A 737 -29.24 -29.20 -3.32
C ILE A 737 -29.13 -29.98 -2.00
N ASP A 738 -28.15 -30.87 -1.90
CA ASP A 738 -27.84 -31.52 -0.62
C ASP A 738 -27.64 -30.42 0.45
N GLU A 739 -27.99 -30.69 1.72
CA GLU A 739 -27.87 -29.73 2.82
C GLU A 739 -26.43 -29.16 2.94
N SER A 740 -25.45 -29.88 2.39
CA SER A 740 -24.03 -29.52 2.36
C SER A 740 -23.57 -28.67 1.17
N THR A 741 -24.36 -28.55 0.10
CA THR A 741 -23.85 -28.17 -1.24
C THR A 741 -24.61 -26.96 -1.82
N PRO A 742 -24.26 -25.71 -1.49
CA PRO A 742 -25.03 -24.54 -1.92
C PRO A 742 -24.86 -24.25 -3.42
N TYR A 743 -25.97 -24.25 -4.16
CA TYR A 743 -26.03 -23.72 -5.53
C TYR A 743 -26.30 -22.21 -5.46
N SER A 744 -25.39 -21.37 -5.97
CA SER A 744 -25.58 -19.92 -6.09
C SER A 744 -25.12 -19.46 -7.48
N PRO A 745 -26.05 -19.22 -8.42
CA PRO A 745 -25.73 -18.88 -9.80
C PRO A 745 -25.40 -17.38 -10.03
N GLY A 746 -25.09 -16.64 -8.96
CA GLY A 746 -25.00 -15.17 -9.01
C GLY A 746 -26.39 -14.52 -8.94
N PHE A 747 -26.47 -13.36 -8.29
CA PHE A 747 -27.73 -12.62 -8.12
C PHE A 747 -27.49 -11.11 -8.08
N PRO A 748 -28.49 -10.31 -8.47
CA PRO A 748 -28.42 -8.85 -8.36
C PRO A 748 -28.36 -8.45 -6.89
N MET A 749 -27.54 -7.47 -6.56
CA MET A 749 -27.33 -7.00 -5.19
C MET A 749 -27.99 -5.63 -5.02
N ARG A 750 -28.72 -5.44 -3.93
CA ARG A 750 -29.30 -4.12 -3.61
C ARG A 750 -28.22 -3.14 -3.19
N ALA A 751 -27.18 -3.61 -2.52
CA ALA A 751 -26.00 -2.84 -2.18
C ALA A 751 -24.80 -3.34 -2.99
N TYR A 752 -24.19 -2.44 -3.75
CA TYR A 752 -22.99 -2.73 -4.52
C TYR A 752 -21.83 -3.12 -3.60
N GLU A 753 -21.05 -4.14 -3.98
CA GLU A 753 -20.01 -4.72 -3.10
C GLU A 753 -18.91 -3.71 -2.73
N PHE A 754 -18.63 -2.73 -3.59
CA PHE A 754 -17.67 -1.64 -3.28
C PHE A 754 -18.35 -0.37 -2.75
N GLY A 755 -19.65 -0.42 -2.44
CA GLY A 755 -20.39 0.68 -1.84
C GLY A 755 -20.66 1.84 -2.79
N THR A 756 -21.43 2.81 -2.30
CA THR A 756 -21.87 3.97 -3.08
C THR A 756 -21.53 5.24 -2.30
N ASN A 757 -20.85 6.17 -2.95
CA ASN A 757 -20.59 7.50 -2.38
C ASN A 757 -21.93 8.15 -1.95
N PRO A 758 -22.06 8.65 -0.70
CA PRO A 758 -21.03 9.04 0.26
C PRO A 758 -20.62 8.03 1.34
N TYR A 759 -20.97 6.74 1.22
CA TYR A 759 -20.51 5.66 2.12
C TYR A 759 -20.93 5.82 3.60
N GLN A 760 -22.00 6.57 3.88
CA GLN A 760 -22.43 6.93 5.23
C GLN A 760 -23.85 6.46 5.57
N GLY A 761 -24.62 6.07 4.57
CA GLY A 761 -26.02 5.67 4.68
C GLY A 761 -26.26 4.18 4.51
N MET A 762 -27.55 3.85 4.39
CA MET A 762 -28.00 2.50 4.07
C MET A 762 -27.66 2.14 2.63
N PHE A 763 -27.22 0.90 2.40
CA PHE A 763 -26.71 0.39 1.10
C PHE A 763 -25.38 0.98 0.60
N GLU A 764 -24.81 1.94 1.32
CA GLU A 764 -23.68 2.71 0.81
C GLU A 764 -22.32 2.17 1.28
N VAL A 765 -22.24 1.43 2.39
CA VAL A 765 -20.96 1.07 3.02
C VAL A 765 -20.26 -0.07 2.25
N PRO A 766 -19.02 0.13 1.77
CA PRO A 766 -18.31 -0.86 0.97
C PRO A 766 -18.12 -2.19 1.71
N GLY A 767 -18.47 -3.29 1.05
CA GLY A 767 -18.48 -4.64 1.59
C GLY A 767 -19.59 -4.88 2.63
N LEU A 768 -19.68 -4.06 3.67
CA LEU A 768 -20.57 -4.31 4.81
C LEU A 768 -22.05 -4.19 4.44
N SER A 769 -22.45 -3.22 3.61
CA SER A 769 -23.86 -3.09 3.18
C SER A 769 -24.31 -4.26 2.32
N ALA A 770 -23.45 -4.69 1.38
CA ALA A 770 -23.65 -5.91 0.59
C ALA A 770 -23.80 -7.15 1.48
N PHE A 771 -23.00 -7.26 2.54
CA PHE A 771 -23.15 -8.32 3.53
C PHE A 771 -24.48 -8.25 4.29
N HIS A 772 -24.92 -7.05 4.67
CA HIS A 772 -26.14 -6.85 5.47
C HIS A 772 -27.43 -7.17 4.71
N HIS A 773 -27.52 -6.70 3.46
CA HIS A 773 -28.76 -6.69 2.67
C HIS A 773 -28.88 -7.82 1.66
N ASP A 774 -27.77 -8.44 1.25
CA ASP A 774 -27.77 -9.42 0.16
C ASP A 774 -27.12 -10.75 0.59
N MET A 775 -25.88 -10.72 1.12
CA MET A 775 -25.15 -11.96 1.44
C MET A 775 -25.70 -12.69 2.68
N MET A 776 -25.89 -11.99 3.81
CA MET A 776 -26.41 -12.62 5.02
C MET A 776 -27.83 -13.17 4.84
N PRO A 777 -28.75 -12.47 4.15
CA PRO A 777 -30.05 -13.03 3.80
C PRO A 777 -29.98 -14.32 2.98
N TYR A 778 -29.03 -14.44 2.04
CA TYR A 778 -28.79 -15.71 1.36
C TYR A 778 -28.46 -16.82 2.37
N TYR A 779 -27.52 -16.59 3.28
CA TYR A 779 -27.18 -17.57 4.32
C TYR A 779 -28.37 -17.90 5.24
N LEU A 780 -29.13 -16.91 5.68
CA LEU A 780 -30.30 -17.09 6.55
C LEU A 780 -31.39 -17.92 5.86
N CYS A 781 -31.76 -17.56 4.62
CA CYS A 781 -32.86 -18.19 3.89
C CYS A 781 -32.48 -19.52 3.23
N CYS A 782 -31.28 -19.62 2.65
CA CYS A 782 -30.86 -20.79 1.89
C CYS A 782 -30.09 -21.83 2.69
N LYS A 783 -29.25 -21.40 3.63
CA LYS A 783 -28.31 -22.30 4.32
C LYS A 783 -28.76 -22.68 5.71
N TYR A 784 -29.30 -21.73 6.46
CA TYR A 784 -29.61 -21.95 7.87
C TYR A 784 -31.08 -22.34 8.11
N SER A 785 -32.01 -22.00 7.21
CA SER A 785 -33.43 -22.30 7.34
C SER A 785 -33.87 -23.56 6.56
N ASP A 786 -35.06 -24.10 6.85
CA ASP A 786 -35.68 -25.21 6.12
C ASP A 786 -36.13 -24.80 4.71
N PHE A 787 -35.25 -24.97 3.71
CA PHE A 787 -35.56 -24.90 2.28
C PHE A 787 -36.37 -23.66 1.83
N ARG A 788 -36.13 -22.48 2.43
CA ARG A 788 -36.76 -21.21 2.02
C ARG A 788 -35.94 -20.40 1.01
N CYS A 789 -35.03 -21.04 0.26
CA CYS A 789 -34.30 -20.40 -0.84
C CYS A 789 -35.21 -19.68 -1.85
N GLN A 790 -36.43 -20.20 -2.05
CA GLN A 790 -37.42 -19.57 -2.91
C GLN A 790 -37.71 -18.14 -2.48
N MET A 791 -37.84 -17.87 -1.17
CA MET A 791 -38.06 -16.50 -0.67
C MET A 791 -36.92 -15.55 -1.03
N PHE A 792 -35.68 -16.04 -0.97
CA PHE A 792 -34.51 -15.27 -1.38
C PHE A 792 -34.53 -14.98 -2.87
N TYR A 793 -34.65 -16.01 -3.72
CA TYR A 793 -34.62 -15.84 -5.18
C TYR A 793 -35.85 -15.11 -5.75
N TRP A 794 -36.96 -15.04 -5.02
CA TRP A 794 -38.07 -14.14 -5.35
C TRP A 794 -37.67 -12.67 -5.27
N ARG A 795 -36.81 -12.30 -4.31
CA ARG A 795 -36.29 -10.94 -4.12
C ARG A 795 -34.98 -10.71 -4.87
N ARG A 796 -34.27 -11.77 -5.23
CA ARG A 796 -32.93 -11.76 -5.83
C ARG A 796 -32.83 -12.77 -7.00
N PRO A 797 -33.68 -12.66 -8.03
CA PRO A 797 -33.64 -13.60 -9.15
C PRO A 797 -32.34 -13.43 -9.95
N SER A 798 -31.70 -14.52 -10.36
CA SER A 798 -30.52 -14.44 -11.24
C SER A 798 -30.88 -13.81 -12.59
N SER A 799 -29.92 -13.12 -13.20
CA SER A 799 -30.08 -12.57 -14.54
C SER A 799 -30.32 -13.66 -15.59
N ALA A 800 -31.13 -13.34 -16.61
CA ALA A 800 -31.47 -14.27 -17.69
C ALA A 800 -30.73 -13.97 -19.01
N CYS A 801 -29.82 -12.98 -19.02
CA CYS A 801 -29.09 -12.46 -20.18
C CYS A 801 -29.95 -11.95 -21.35
N GLN A 802 -31.26 -11.85 -21.19
CA GLN A 802 -32.21 -11.52 -22.26
C GLN A 802 -32.04 -10.08 -22.78
N GLN A 803 -31.56 -9.18 -21.92
CA GLN A 803 -31.32 -7.77 -22.25
C GLN A 803 -29.84 -7.45 -22.44
N TYR A 804 -28.96 -8.46 -22.42
CA TYR A 804 -27.54 -8.23 -22.64
C TYR A 804 -27.26 -7.90 -24.10
N GLU A 805 -26.76 -6.69 -24.34
CA GLU A 805 -26.22 -6.28 -25.62
C GLU A 805 -24.68 -6.24 -25.55
N PRO A 806 -23.97 -7.03 -26.39
CA PRO A 806 -22.52 -7.04 -26.38
C PRO A 806 -21.95 -5.66 -26.73
N PRO A 807 -20.85 -5.23 -26.08
CA PRO A 807 -20.24 -3.94 -26.39
C PRO A 807 -19.83 -3.93 -27.86
N ALA A 808 -20.18 -2.86 -28.56
CA ALA A 808 -19.83 -2.74 -29.96
C ALA A 808 -18.34 -2.40 -30.10
N ILE A 809 -17.66 -3.06 -31.03
CA ILE A 809 -16.21 -2.97 -31.22
C ILE A 809 -15.91 -1.85 -32.22
N GLY A 810 -15.03 -0.94 -31.84
CA GLY A 810 -14.46 0.04 -32.76
C GLY A 810 -13.24 -0.55 -33.45
N THR A 811 -13.17 -0.48 -34.77
CA THR A 811 -12.06 -1.05 -35.56
C THR A 811 -11.45 0.00 -36.48
N LEU A 812 -10.12 0.10 -36.46
CA LEU A 812 -9.33 0.87 -37.43
C LEU A 812 -8.67 -0.11 -38.41
N MET A 813 -8.94 0.02 -39.70
CA MET A 813 -8.36 -0.84 -40.74
C MET A 813 -7.76 0.01 -41.87
N GLY A 814 -6.44 -0.09 -42.05
CA GLY A 814 -5.70 0.63 -43.09
C GLY A 814 -5.68 2.14 -42.89
N ALA A 815 -5.27 2.86 -43.95
CA ALA A 815 -5.35 4.32 -43.98
C ALA A 815 -6.82 4.74 -44.18
N GLY A 816 -7.40 5.37 -43.16
CA GLY A 816 -8.62 6.14 -43.33
C GLY A 816 -9.95 5.41 -43.15
N ILE A 817 -10.02 4.14 -42.74
CA ILE A 817 -11.29 3.49 -42.42
C ILE A 817 -11.39 3.26 -40.91
N MET A 818 -12.34 3.95 -40.28
CA MET A 818 -12.69 3.76 -38.86
C MET A 818 -14.13 3.28 -38.76
N THR A 819 -14.36 2.20 -38.04
CA THR A 819 -15.69 1.82 -37.59
C THR A 819 -15.83 2.24 -36.13
N THR A 820 -16.80 3.09 -35.82
CA THR A 820 -17.03 3.58 -34.46
C THR A 820 -17.65 2.49 -33.57
N LEU A 821 -17.64 2.71 -32.25
CA LEU A 821 -18.36 1.89 -31.27
C LEU A 821 -19.88 1.87 -31.51
N GLN A 822 -20.42 2.69 -32.41
CA GLN A 822 -21.84 2.64 -32.81
C GLN A 822 -22.04 1.89 -34.13
N LYS A 823 -21.03 1.11 -34.58
CA LYS A 823 -20.99 0.41 -35.87
C LYS A 823 -21.08 1.35 -37.08
N GLN A 824 -20.80 2.65 -36.92
CA GLN A 824 -20.76 3.59 -38.04
C GLN A 824 -19.41 3.51 -38.73
N LYS A 825 -19.41 3.24 -40.04
CA LYS A 825 -18.21 3.24 -40.86
C LYS A 825 -17.92 4.65 -41.34
N LEU A 826 -16.86 5.26 -40.80
CA LEU A 826 -16.33 6.55 -41.18
C LEU A 826 -15.09 6.35 -42.05
N ILE A 827 -15.03 7.09 -43.15
CA ILE A 827 -13.90 7.07 -44.08
C ILE A 827 -13.26 8.47 -44.05
N PHE A 828 -12.01 8.54 -43.61
CA PHE A 828 -11.20 9.75 -43.48
C PHE A 828 -9.99 9.64 -44.42
N ASN A 829 -10.08 10.25 -45.59
CA ASN A 829 -8.98 10.28 -46.56
C ASN A 829 -8.10 11.53 -46.42
N ASP A 830 -8.48 12.46 -45.54
CA ASP A 830 -7.79 13.74 -45.39
C ASP A 830 -6.79 13.70 -44.22
N PRO A 831 -5.64 14.39 -44.34
CA PRO A 831 -4.73 14.61 -43.22
C PRO A 831 -5.37 15.57 -42.20
N GLY A 832 -5.44 15.17 -40.92
CA GLY A 832 -6.07 15.96 -39.87
C GLY A 832 -5.96 15.35 -38.46
N ILE A 833 -6.42 16.09 -37.46
CA ILE A 833 -6.56 15.61 -36.07
C ILE A 833 -8.02 15.24 -35.85
N TYR A 834 -8.28 13.97 -35.54
CA TYR A 834 -9.63 13.45 -35.31
C TYR A 834 -9.81 13.06 -33.84
N ASN A 835 -10.93 13.46 -33.22
CA ASN A 835 -11.29 13.01 -31.88
C ASN A 835 -11.99 11.65 -31.97
N LEU A 836 -11.35 10.59 -31.47
CA LEU A 836 -11.87 9.23 -31.47
C LEU A 836 -12.83 8.98 -30.30
N LEU A 837 -12.52 9.55 -29.15
CA LEU A 837 -13.35 9.50 -27.95
C LEU A 837 -13.35 10.88 -27.31
N TYR A 838 -14.54 11.39 -27.00
CA TYR A 838 -14.73 12.64 -26.29
C TYR A 838 -15.76 12.40 -25.17
N ALA A 839 -15.29 12.45 -23.93
CA ALA A 839 -16.14 12.45 -22.75
C ALA A 839 -16.16 13.87 -22.17
N GLU A 840 -17.35 14.44 -22.03
CA GLU A 840 -17.53 15.77 -21.47
C GLU A 840 -17.15 15.82 -19.99
N ARG A 841 -16.63 16.98 -19.57
CA ARG A 841 -16.33 17.25 -18.17
C ARG A 841 -17.63 17.35 -17.39
N THR A 842 -17.79 16.49 -16.38
CA THR A 842 -18.83 16.66 -15.35
C THR A 842 -18.20 17.18 -14.06
N SER A 843 -19.01 17.38 -13.01
CA SER A 843 -18.49 17.71 -11.67
C SER A 843 -17.62 16.60 -11.07
N PHE A 844 -17.73 15.36 -11.58
CA PHE A 844 -17.05 14.17 -11.04
C PHE A 844 -16.12 13.47 -12.03
N THR A 845 -16.24 13.74 -13.33
CA THR A 845 -15.41 13.11 -14.37
C THR A 845 -14.57 14.16 -15.11
N PRO A 846 -13.25 13.94 -15.27
CA PRO A 846 -12.43 14.81 -16.10
C PRO A 846 -12.84 14.71 -17.57
N GLU A 847 -12.55 15.76 -18.35
CA GLU A 847 -12.68 15.70 -19.80
C GLU A 847 -11.66 14.67 -20.34
N VAL A 848 -12.14 13.65 -21.04
CA VAL A 848 -11.27 12.66 -21.69
C VAL A 848 -11.37 12.84 -23.20
N ARG A 849 -10.25 13.18 -23.83
CA ARG A 849 -10.15 13.34 -25.28
C ARG A 849 -9.05 12.44 -25.83
N ILE A 850 -9.43 11.46 -26.64
CA ILE A 850 -8.50 10.61 -27.39
C ILE A 850 -8.46 11.15 -28.82
N GLN A 851 -7.28 11.59 -29.27
CA GLN A 851 -7.09 12.16 -30.60
C GLN A 851 -6.16 11.28 -31.44
N VAL A 852 -6.50 11.12 -32.72
CA VAL A 852 -5.67 10.43 -33.71
C VAL A 852 -5.25 11.43 -34.77
N VAL A 853 -3.96 11.44 -35.10
CA VAL A 853 -3.38 12.30 -36.13
C VAL A 853 -3.10 11.46 -37.37
N THR A 854 -3.70 11.83 -38.51
CA THR A 854 -3.35 11.24 -39.81
C THR A 854 -2.40 12.18 -40.55
N THR A 855 -1.22 11.67 -40.91
CA THR A 855 -0.27 12.38 -41.80
C THR A 855 -0.09 11.59 -43.09
N LEU A 856 0.26 12.29 -44.18
CA LEU A 856 0.25 11.79 -45.56
C LEU A 856 1.19 10.61 -45.86
N ASN A 857 1.87 9.99 -44.89
CA ASN A 857 2.69 8.79 -45.13
C ASN A 857 2.97 7.88 -43.91
N ASN A 858 2.30 8.03 -42.75
CA ASN A 858 2.36 7.03 -41.66
C ASN A 858 1.31 7.33 -40.55
N LEU A 859 0.76 6.27 -39.95
CA LEU A 859 -0.03 6.33 -38.71
C LEU A 859 0.94 6.43 -37.52
N SER A 860 1.04 7.60 -36.89
CA SER A 860 1.77 7.80 -35.63
C SER A 860 0.80 8.08 -34.49
N TRP A 861 0.85 7.29 -33.42
CA TRP A 861 0.06 7.50 -32.21
C TRP A 861 0.67 8.63 -31.38
N SER A 862 -0.11 9.68 -31.05
CA SER A 862 0.24 10.60 -29.96
C SER A 862 -0.40 10.12 -28.67
N SER A 863 0.41 10.00 -27.61
CA SER A 863 0.00 9.62 -26.26
C SER A 863 -1.14 10.51 -25.71
N PRO A 864 -1.99 9.99 -24.80
CA PRO A 864 -3.06 10.78 -24.20
C PRO A 864 -2.46 11.96 -23.42
N LEU A 865 -2.75 13.17 -23.87
CA LEU A 865 -2.53 14.39 -23.11
C LEU A 865 -3.59 14.45 -22.00
N MET A 866 -3.36 13.74 -20.89
CA MET A 866 -3.94 14.15 -19.62
C MET A 866 -3.28 15.48 -19.26
N ARG A 867 -4.01 16.59 -19.35
CA ARG A 867 -3.60 17.82 -18.69
C ARG A 867 -3.73 17.57 -17.17
N PRO A 868 -2.64 17.64 -16.40
CA PRO A 868 -2.73 17.48 -14.96
C PRO A 868 -3.48 18.69 -14.37
N PHE A 869 -4.38 18.41 -13.43
CA PHE A 869 -4.64 19.30 -12.31
C PHE A 869 -3.70 18.93 -11.18
#